data_AF-A0A3C1W515-F1
#
_entry.id   AF-A0A3C1W515-F1
#
_cell.length_a   1.000
_cell.length_b   1.000
_cell.length_c   1.000
_cell.angle_alpha   90.00
_cell.angle_beta   90.00
_cell.angle_gamma   90.00
#
_symmetry.space_group_name_H-M   'P 1'
#
loop_
_entity.id
_entity.type
_entity.pdbx_description
1 polymer ?
#
loop_
_entity_poly.entity_id
_entity_poly.type
_entity_poly.pdbx_seq_one_letter_code
_entity_poly.pdbx_strand_id
1 'polypeptide(L)'
;SLVSYWMEQVDSALEKLWGDKLDKIPDTDPLAGWAKLRDRNPEELVRELEGMSKRHEEGMAHNEKVKSNATFYADLREQAGYDRWFRSGNGLGDSVSPAGSFVVAPEGGRALKGIYPAGVYSHMLSDKHSATLSSVFHLAKGGRNSIRAMGEGSIARFTLRSYPLSHGGLHPTPGLRPQMSWVNLNKYRYWNGEKGYYQINTSSDSTFRNGGNARSWFGVFEVYAGDEAMRELGAPIVALPGDLSSIRDRKSLEGFYRRSLVDGLNSWRDLKMSDAQALLLNSMVSRGFLPSEVAGLPGNLKTLVEKYRRLEAEIRNPARVPGVMNGEPWDQPLLDRGDYKKEGEAVERGFLEVFGGRTYTKTGSGRRELAEDIVGKGNTLTTRVIVNRLWHHVFGRGLVASADNFGRLGSKPSHPGLLDYLAMDFRENGWLMKRTVRQLVMSRTFRSASAVPAANRGKDDANLHLAYYTPRRLDAEAVLDTIRFVAANEAGQRAVYTNQKRNGLNRFLTAFNYPIPTSTVGVRNVTNVPAQALMLMNGETTKRAAQQWSHRVKTDPSLKSDRERIQRFFMQAYARPASEEEVTACLDYLSGKVSDKLPKLVKEQEDLKKKLVALRRGREQKIAPVQSRVQTEVDARNAAQKEQGEVQIDLKPFARWDFEGDTKDSTGGMHGEAKGAAKVIDGSMFLRGGGVWTSPISKDLREFSLEVQLQLDNGNQAGGGAMSLQRSDGKVFDGIVYAEVSPRTWLTGSDKHARTAPFGGSEDMEADKRPVRIIMVYKADGTTIAYRDGKPYGKSINKGRVEYQKGKAQVVFGSRHGLSPGERGRSLTGRIFEARLYDRALTPQEAAAASSGTLLEVVTESLLAEAMTPEQKKAVERLDGEITLLEQRLAEVDQEIESTREALNVGGDPYFKIAHAILNSKELIYVY
;
A
#
# COMPACT_ATOMS: atom_id res chain seq x y z
N SER A 1 -33.91 36.14 14.84
CA SER A 1 -33.47 34.78 15.25
C SER A 1 -34.30 33.74 14.50
N LEU A 2 -34.04 32.43 14.67
CA LEU A 2 -34.90 31.39 14.08
C LEU A 2 -36.35 31.50 14.58
N VAL A 3 -36.52 31.83 15.88
CA VAL A 3 -37.84 32.14 16.46
C VAL A 3 -38.51 33.27 15.70
N SER A 4 -37.89 34.44 15.53
CA SER A 4 -38.49 35.57 14.80
C SER A 4 -38.96 35.17 13.40
N TYR A 5 -38.13 34.42 12.67
CA TYR A 5 -38.47 33.93 11.34
C TYR A 5 -39.68 32.99 11.36
N TRP A 6 -39.74 32.02 12.27
CA TRP A 6 -40.90 31.14 12.38
C TRP A 6 -42.16 31.83 12.88
N MET A 7 -42.07 32.98 13.56
CA MET A 7 -43.25 33.76 13.96
C MET A 7 -44.00 34.30 12.75
N GLU A 8 -43.27 34.77 11.75
CA GLU A 8 -43.83 35.24 10.48
C GLU A 8 -44.42 34.08 9.64
N GLN A 9 -44.12 32.83 9.99
CA GLN A 9 -44.54 31.64 9.25
C GLN A 9 -45.68 30.87 9.93
N VAL A 10 -46.16 31.31 11.10
CA VAL A 10 -47.22 30.62 11.87
C VAL A 10 -48.49 30.47 11.03
N ASP A 11 -48.93 31.53 10.37
CA ASP A 11 -50.10 31.52 9.49
C ASP A 11 -49.95 30.50 8.35
N SER A 12 -48.85 30.60 7.60
CA SER A 12 -48.56 29.68 6.49
C SER A 12 -48.43 28.23 6.96
N ALA A 13 -47.86 27.99 8.15
CA ALA A 13 -47.74 26.66 8.71
C ALA A 13 -49.11 26.04 9.04
N LEU A 14 -50.06 26.84 9.55
CA LEU A 14 -51.43 26.39 9.80
C LEU A 14 -52.21 26.16 8.50
N GLU A 15 -52.02 26.99 7.48
CA GLU A 15 -52.59 26.75 6.14
C GLU A 15 -52.11 25.42 5.54
N LYS A 16 -50.81 25.12 5.66
CA LYS A 16 -50.26 23.83 5.22
C LYS A 16 -50.82 22.66 6.04
N LEU A 17 -50.98 22.84 7.35
CA LEU A 17 -51.56 21.85 8.25
C LEU A 17 -53.03 21.54 7.89
N TRP A 18 -53.76 22.51 7.34
CA TRP A 18 -55.09 22.29 6.77
C TRP A 18 -55.08 21.44 5.50
N GLY A 19 -54.05 21.57 4.67
CA GLY A 19 -53.90 20.81 3.42
C GLY A 19 -53.38 19.38 3.59
N ASP A 20 -52.80 19.03 4.74
CA ASP A 20 -52.19 17.72 4.98
C ASP A 20 -53.11 16.80 5.77
N LYS A 21 -53.28 15.54 5.33
CA LYS A 21 -54.16 14.58 6.00
C LYS A 21 -53.61 14.03 7.32
N LEU A 22 -52.30 14.13 7.55
CA LEU A 22 -51.56 13.55 8.69
C LEU A 22 -51.78 12.04 8.83
N ASP A 23 -51.73 11.32 7.71
CA ASP A 23 -51.96 9.87 7.67
C ASP A 23 -50.99 9.12 8.59
N LYS A 24 -51.53 8.18 9.40
CA LYS A 24 -50.78 7.32 10.33
C LYS A 24 -50.03 8.05 11.45
N ILE A 25 -50.53 9.21 11.88
CA ILE A 25 -50.01 9.92 13.06
C ILE A 25 -50.34 9.16 14.36
N PRO A 26 -49.37 8.91 15.27
CA PRO A 26 -49.65 8.29 16.56
C PRO A 26 -50.48 9.20 17.47
N ASP A 27 -51.37 8.63 18.28
CA ASP A 27 -52.22 9.37 19.23
C ASP A 27 -51.43 10.20 20.26
N THR A 28 -50.16 9.88 20.45
CA THR A 28 -49.22 10.54 21.36
C THR A 28 -48.51 11.75 20.73
N ASP A 29 -48.67 11.99 19.43
CA ASP A 29 -48.12 13.15 18.71
C ASP A 29 -48.99 14.40 18.97
N PRO A 30 -48.38 15.58 19.19
CA PRO A 30 -49.11 16.85 19.36
C PRO A 30 -50.12 17.17 18.25
N LEU A 31 -49.87 16.75 17.01
CA LEU A 31 -50.77 17.03 15.87
C LEU A 31 -51.85 15.97 15.68
N ALA A 32 -51.88 14.89 16.48
CA ALA A 32 -52.89 13.85 16.35
C ALA A 32 -54.30 14.38 16.65
N GLY A 33 -54.42 15.33 17.59
CA GLY A 33 -55.68 16.01 17.88
C GLY A 33 -56.20 16.78 16.66
N TRP A 34 -55.32 17.46 15.91
CA TRP A 34 -55.70 18.14 14.68
C TRP A 34 -56.31 17.17 13.67
N ALA A 35 -55.60 16.07 13.39
CA ALA A 35 -56.02 15.07 12.42
C ALA A 35 -57.39 14.46 12.76
N LYS A 36 -57.67 14.22 14.05
CA LYS A 36 -58.91 13.60 14.52
C LYS A 36 -60.10 14.55 14.63
N LEU A 37 -59.85 15.82 14.95
CA LEU A 37 -60.90 16.78 15.32
C LEU A 37 -61.31 17.72 14.18
N ARG A 38 -60.43 18.00 13.21
CA ARG A 38 -60.64 19.09 12.23
C ARG A 38 -61.89 18.96 11.35
N ASP A 39 -62.32 17.72 11.09
CA ASP A 39 -63.44 17.37 10.20
C ASP A 39 -64.70 16.96 10.97
N ARG A 40 -64.67 17.08 12.31
CA ARG A 40 -65.79 16.74 13.20
C ARG A 40 -66.79 17.88 13.32
N ASN A 41 -68.07 17.53 13.50
CA ASN A 41 -69.06 18.52 13.90
C ASN A 41 -68.81 18.99 15.36
N PRO A 42 -69.35 20.15 15.79
CA PRO A 42 -69.08 20.73 17.11
C PRO A 42 -69.31 19.78 18.30
N GLU A 43 -70.40 19.01 18.29
CA GLU A 43 -70.73 18.09 19.38
C GLU A 43 -69.76 16.90 19.44
N GLU A 44 -69.45 16.29 18.29
CA GLU A 44 -68.46 15.21 18.19
C GLU A 44 -67.06 15.67 18.56
N LEU A 45 -66.69 16.90 18.19
CA LEU A 45 -65.40 17.49 18.50
C LEU A 45 -65.20 17.59 20.00
N VAL A 46 -66.16 18.20 20.72
CA VAL A 46 -66.09 18.37 22.17
C VAL A 46 -66.03 17.01 22.86
N ARG A 47 -66.88 16.07 22.47
CA ARG A 47 -66.91 14.71 23.03
C ARG A 47 -65.59 13.95 22.82
N GLU A 48 -65.00 14.02 21.63
CA GLU A 48 -63.73 13.34 21.36
C GLU A 48 -62.58 14.00 22.15
N LEU A 49 -62.58 15.33 22.28
CA LEU A 49 -61.59 16.06 23.07
C LEU A 49 -61.66 15.72 24.57
N GLU A 50 -62.87 15.62 25.13
CA GLU A 50 -63.10 15.14 26.50
C GLU A 50 -62.61 13.68 26.65
N GLY A 51 -62.91 12.82 25.66
CA GLY A 51 -62.40 11.45 25.62
C GLY A 51 -60.88 11.36 25.52
N MET A 52 -60.22 12.26 24.80
CA MET A 52 -58.75 12.38 24.76
C MET A 52 -58.19 12.82 26.11
N SER A 53 -58.84 13.79 26.77
CA SER A 53 -58.41 14.31 28.09
C SER A 53 -58.49 13.21 29.14
N LYS A 54 -59.64 12.53 29.23
CA LYS A 54 -59.85 11.41 30.17
C LYS A 54 -58.84 10.28 29.96
N ARG A 55 -58.61 9.85 28.70
CA ARG A 55 -57.60 8.81 28.39
C ARG A 55 -56.19 9.23 28.80
N HIS A 56 -55.85 10.50 28.64
CA HIS A 56 -54.55 11.02 29.04
C HIS A 56 -54.39 11.07 30.56
N GLU A 57 -55.41 11.56 31.29
CA GLU A 57 -55.46 11.56 32.76
C GLU A 57 -55.36 10.14 33.34
N GLU A 58 -56.12 9.19 32.80
CA GLU A 58 -56.04 7.77 33.18
C GLU A 58 -54.65 7.19 32.89
N GLY A 59 -54.01 7.61 31.79
CA GLY A 59 -52.64 7.23 31.45
C GLY A 59 -51.60 7.79 32.42
N MET A 60 -51.74 9.06 32.81
CA MET A 60 -50.89 9.71 33.82
C MET A 60 -51.07 9.03 35.19
N ALA A 61 -52.30 8.83 35.65
CA ALA A 61 -52.61 8.15 36.91
C ALA A 61 -52.06 6.70 36.92
N HIS A 62 -52.18 5.98 35.80
CA HIS A 62 -51.55 4.67 35.63
C HIS A 62 -50.03 4.75 35.79
N ASN A 63 -49.37 5.66 35.07
CA ASN A 63 -47.91 5.81 35.13
C ASN A 63 -47.42 6.20 36.53
N GLU A 64 -48.11 7.09 37.26
CA GLU A 64 -47.74 7.43 38.64
C GLU A 64 -47.91 6.26 39.62
N LYS A 65 -48.97 5.45 39.45
CA LYS A 65 -49.14 4.20 40.21
C LYS A 65 -48.02 3.19 39.88
N VAL A 66 -47.63 3.07 38.61
CA VAL A 66 -46.56 2.15 38.20
C VAL A 66 -45.20 2.61 38.73
N LYS A 67 -44.91 3.92 38.67
CA LYS A 67 -43.69 4.52 39.21
C LYS A 67 -43.56 4.34 40.72
N SER A 68 -44.63 4.56 41.48
CA SER A 68 -44.62 4.37 42.95
C SER A 68 -44.37 2.92 43.38
N ASN A 69 -44.68 1.95 42.51
CA ASN A 69 -44.40 0.53 42.72
C ASN A 69 -43.10 0.07 42.03
N ALA A 70 -42.31 0.98 41.45
CA ALA A 70 -41.08 0.63 40.75
C ALA A 70 -40.04 0.07 41.73
N THR A 71 -39.32 -0.97 41.30
CA THR A 71 -38.15 -1.48 42.03
C THR A 71 -36.89 -0.70 41.70
N PHE A 72 -36.88 -0.02 40.56
CA PHE A 72 -35.89 0.97 40.16
C PHE A 72 -36.54 1.99 39.24
N TYR A 73 -36.33 3.28 39.52
CA TYR A 73 -36.78 4.38 38.66
C TYR A 73 -35.73 5.48 38.65
N ALA A 74 -35.48 6.06 37.47
CA ALA A 74 -34.65 7.24 37.31
C ALA A 74 -35.24 8.13 36.21
N ASP A 75 -35.49 9.39 36.54
CA ASP A 75 -35.83 10.43 35.56
C ASP A 75 -34.57 11.20 35.19
N LEU A 76 -34.11 11.04 33.95
CA LEU A 76 -32.92 11.68 33.40
C LEU A 76 -33.21 13.04 32.77
N ARG A 77 -34.45 13.51 32.88
CA ARG A 77 -34.83 14.89 32.56
C ARG A 77 -34.57 15.83 33.73
N GLU A 78 -34.32 15.28 34.91
CA GLU A 78 -33.96 16.02 36.11
C GLU A 78 -32.47 15.93 36.38
N GLN A 79 -31.84 17.07 36.70
CA GLN A 79 -30.40 17.13 36.96
C GLN A 79 -29.98 16.19 38.11
N ALA A 80 -30.77 16.15 39.18
CA ALA A 80 -30.50 15.28 40.34
C ALA A 80 -30.51 13.79 39.97
N GLY A 81 -31.36 13.38 39.00
CA GLY A 81 -31.36 12.03 38.47
C GLY A 81 -30.12 11.75 37.62
N TYR A 82 -29.74 12.70 36.76
CA TYR A 82 -28.58 12.57 35.89
C TYR A 82 -27.23 12.56 36.62
N ASP A 83 -27.07 13.34 37.69
CA ASP A 83 -25.82 13.42 38.47
C ASP A 83 -25.45 12.11 39.17
N ARG A 84 -26.42 11.19 39.33
CA ARG A 84 -26.19 9.85 39.87
C ARG A 84 -25.64 8.86 38.84
N TRP A 85 -25.58 9.24 37.57
CA TRP A 85 -25.15 8.38 36.48
C TRP A 85 -23.71 8.67 36.05
N PHE A 86 -23.05 7.63 35.54
CA PHE A 86 -21.67 7.68 35.09
C PHE A 86 -21.60 7.94 33.60
N ARG A 87 -20.78 8.92 33.23
CA ARG A 87 -20.63 9.43 31.87
C ARG A 87 -19.23 9.07 31.37
N SER A 88 -19.13 8.67 30.11
CA SER A 88 -17.85 8.45 29.42
C SER A 88 -17.96 8.86 27.96
N GLY A 89 -16.88 9.41 27.41
CA GLY A 89 -16.85 10.01 26.07
C GLY A 89 -17.15 11.52 26.10
N ASN A 90 -17.07 12.15 24.93
CA ASN A 90 -17.18 13.61 24.75
C ASN A 90 -18.55 14.06 24.20
N GLY A 91 -19.49 13.15 24.02
CA GLY A 91 -20.85 13.45 23.54
C GLY A 91 -21.82 13.89 24.64
N LEU A 92 -21.51 13.65 25.91
CA LEU A 92 -22.38 13.94 27.05
C LEU A 92 -21.85 15.15 27.82
N GLY A 93 -22.72 16.13 28.08
CA GLY A 93 -22.42 17.27 28.95
C GLY A 93 -22.69 16.98 30.43
N ASP A 94 -22.32 17.92 31.31
CA ASP A 94 -22.56 17.81 32.76
C ASP A 94 -24.02 18.12 33.15
N SER A 95 -24.76 18.80 32.28
CA SER A 95 -26.15 19.19 32.53
C SER A 95 -27.13 18.46 31.63
N VAL A 96 -28.34 18.23 32.14
CA VAL A 96 -29.47 17.79 31.34
C VAL A 96 -29.78 18.86 30.27
N SER A 97 -30.03 18.43 29.05
CA SER A 97 -30.46 19.33 27.98
C SER A 97 -31.89 19.80 28.28
N PRO A 98 -32.16 21.12 28.34
CA PRO A 98 -33.52 21.62 28.58
C PRO A 98 -34.42 21.34 27.37
N ALA A 99 -35.74 21.36 27.58
CA ALA A 99 -36.70 21.26 26.49
C ALA A 99 -36.52 22.41 25.48
N GLY A 100 -36.60 22.07 24.20
CA GLY A 100 -36.25 22.96 23.09
C GLY A 100 -34.78 22.86 22.67
N SER A 101 -33.96 22.03 23.32
CA SER A 101 -32.62 21.71 22.80
C SER A 101 -32.72 21.11 21.40
N PHE A 102 -31.80 21.45 20.51
CA PHE A 102 -31.89 21.10 19.10
C PHE A 102 -30.53 20.69 18.53
N VAL A 103 -30.56 19.95 17.42
CA VAL A 103 -29.36 19.56 16.69
C VAL A 103 -29.41 20.11 15.28
N VAL A 104 -28.32 20.77 14.87
CA VAL A 104 -28.11 21.22 13.50
C VAL A 104 -27.71 20.02 12.64
N ALA A 105 -28.35 19.85 11.49
CA ALA A 105 -28.06 18.74 10.59
C ALA A 105 -26.67 18.93 9.94
N PRO A 106 -25.75 17.94 10.07
CA PRO A 106 -24.39 18.05 9.55
C PRO A 106 -24.34 18.06 8.00
N GLU A 107 -25.40 17.58 7.35
CA GLU A 107 -25.54 17.51 5.90
C GLU A 107 -27.01 17.52 5.46
N GLY A 108 -27.26 17.53 4.15
CA GLY A 108 -28.60 17.49 3.55
C GLY A 108 -29.28 18.86 3.41
N GLY A 109 -30.54 18.85 2.98
CA GLY A 109 -31.35 20.05 2.76
C GLY A 109 -31.80 20.73 4.05
N ARG A 110 -32.25 19.95 5.04
CA ARG A 110 -32.72 20.44 6.34
C ARG A 110 -31.60 21.07 7.16
N ALA A 111 -31.92 22.14 7.87
CA ALA A 111 -31.03 22.83 8.79
C ALA A 111 -30.99 22.16 10.17
N LEU A 112 -32.11 21.62 10.65
CA LEU A 112 -32.22 20.95 11.94
C LEU A 112 -32.51 19.47 11.78
N LYS A 113 -31.86 18.63 12.59
CA LYS A 113 -32.14 17.19 12.71
C LYS A 113 -33.35 16.93 13.61
N GLY A 114 -33.54 17.76 14.64
CA GLY A 114 -34.69 17.70 15.54
C GLY A 114 -34.63 18.77 16.62
N ILE A 115 -35.79 19.00 17.25
CA ILE A 115 -35.98 19.76 18.48
C ILE A 115 -36.49 18.77 19.53
N TYR A 116 -35.97 18.86 20.74
CA TYR A 116 -36.04 17.77 21.68
C TYR A 116 -36.63 18.24 23.02
N PRO A 117 -37.41 17.37 23.71
CA PRO A 117 -37.81 17.63 25.10
C PRO A 117 -36.58 17.57 26.02
N ALA A 118 -36.77 17.84 27.31
CA ALA A 118 -35.71 17.72 28.28
C ALA A 118 -35.16 16.28 28.30
N GLY A 119 -33.85 16.12 28.49
CA GLY A 119 -33.23 14.79 28.55
C GLY A 119 -31.72 14.80 28.34
N VAL A 120 -31.13 13.61 28.29
CA VAL A 120 -29.68 13.43 28.10
C VAL A 120 -29.41 12.94 26.68
N TYR A 121 -28.68 13.75 25.90
CA TYR A 121 -28.41 13.47 24.50
C TYR A 121 -26.91 13.43 24.21
N SER A 122 -26.50 12.48 23.37
CA SER A 122 -25.08 12.31 23.02
C SER A 122 -24.61 13.11 21.81
N HIS A 123 -25.52 13.77 21.09
CA HIS A 123 -25.24 14.35 19.76
C HIS A 123 -25.56 15.84 19.63
N MET A 124 -25.69 16.56 20.75
CA MET A 124 -25.98 18.00 20.74
C MET A 124 -25.00 18.82 19.88
N LEU A 125 -23.75 18.36 19.77
CA LEU A 125 -22.73 18.98 18.92
C LEU A 125 -22.38 18.18 17.66
N SER A 126 -22.33 16.84 17.73
CA SER A 126 -22.07 15.95 16.60
C SER A 126 -22.42 14.52 16.98
N ASP A 127 -22.96 13.73 16.04
CA ASP A 127 -23.17 12.29 16.22
C ASP A 127 -21.92 11.44 15.96
N LYS A 128 -20.75 12.06 15.71
CA LYS A 128 -19.43 11.40 15.72
C LYS A 128 -18.85 11.22 17.13
N HIS A 129 -19.36 11.97 18.10
CA HIS A 129 -18.85 11.93 19.47
C HIS A 129 -19.12 10.59 20.14
N SER A 130 -18.19 10.16 20.99
CA SER A 130 -18.39 8.95 21.80
C SER A 130 -19.25 9.28 23.01
N ALA A 131 -20.15 8.36 23.36
CA ALA A 131 -20.94 8.48 24.57
C ALA A 131 -21.27 7.11 25.16
N THR A 132 -21.07 6.99 26.46
CA THR A 132 -21.57 5.89 27.27
C THR A 132 -22.14 6.45 28.56
N LEU A 133 -23.39 6.11 28.83
CA LEU A 133 -24.12 6.50 30.03
C LEU A 133 -24.45 5.23 30.82
N SER A 134 -24.07 5.18 32.10
CA SER A 134 -24.28 4.00 32.96
C SER A 134 -24.90 4.36 34.30
N SER A 135 -25.86 3.56 34.79
CA SER A 135 -26.46 3.78 36.11
C SER A 135 -25.55 3.27 37.24
N VAL A 136 -25.93 3.57 38.48
CA VAL A 136 -25.51 2.80 39.65
C VAL A 136 -26.01 1.35 39.56
N PHE A 137 -25.40 0.45 40.32
CA PHE A 137 -25.90 -0.90 40.51
C PHE A 137 -27.22 -0.87 41.28
N HIS A 138 -28.08 -1.80 40.93
CA HIS A 138 -29.26 -2.14 41.71
C HIS A 138 -29.55 -3.63 41.58
N LEU A 139 -30.37 -4.13 42.50
CA LEU A 139 -30.86 -5.49 42.44
C LEU A 139 -31.90 -5.59 41.32
N ALA A 140 -31.76 -6.59 40.45
CA ALA A 140 -32.84 -6.97 39.56
C ALA A 140 -33.99 -7.55 40.39
N LYS A 141 -35.15 -6.90 40.31
CA LYS A 141 -36.37 -7.31 41.04
C LYS A 141 -37.60 -6.89 40.23
N GLY A 142 -38.48 -7.83 39.92
CA GLY A 142 -39.75 -7.58 39.23
C GLY A 142 -39.90 -8.38 37.93
N GLY A 143 -40.96 -8.09 37.19
CA GLY A 143 -41.32 -8.77 35.94
C GLY A 143 -40.63 -8.21 34.70
N ARG A 144 -40.29 -6.92 34.66
CA ARG A 144 -39.77 -6.24 33.46
C ARG A 144 -38.90 -5.03 33.79
N ASN A 145 -38.14 -4.58 32.79
CA ASN A 145 -37.48 -3.29 32.78
C ASN A 145 -37.58 -2.63 31.40
N SER A 146 -37.55 -1.30 31.39
CA SER A 146 -37.62 -0.51 30.18
C SER A 146 -36.87 0.81 30.31
N ILE A 147 -36.38 1.31 29.18
CA ILE A 147 -35.80 2.65 29.07
C ILE A 147 -36.63 3.43 28.07
N ARG A 148 -37.09 4.62 28.45
CA ARG A 148 -37.67 5.59 27.53
C ARG A 148 -36.52 6.35 26.87
N ALA A 149 -36.30 6.08 25.58
CA ALA A 149 -35.17 6.61 24.84
C ALA A 149 -35.47 6.74 23.35
N MET A 150 -34.56 7.40 22.66
CA MET A 150 -34.46 7.51 21.21
C MET A 150 -32.99 7.43 20.78
N GLY A 151 -32.73 7.17 19.51
CA GLY A 151 -31.37 7.12 18.99
C GLY A 151 -31.26 6.50 17.61
N GLU A 152 -30.06 6.51 17.07
CA GLU A 152 -29.74 5.96 15.77
C GLU A 152 -28.39 5.25 15.86
N GLY A 153 -28.38 3.95 15.56
CA GLY A 153 -27.18 3.12 15.72
C GLY A 153 -26.65 3.10 17.16
N SER A 154 -27.47 3.39 18.17
CA SER A 154 -27.12 3.26 19.58
C SER A 154 -27.86 2.08 20.20
N ILE A 155 -27.36 1.59 21.32
CA ILE A 155 -27.94 0.45 22.02
C ILE A 155 -28.13 0.78 23.49
N ALA A 156 -29.09 0.10 24.09
CA ALA A 156 -29.28 0.07 25.54
C ALA A 156 -29.26 -1.37 26.04
N ARG A 157 -28.78 -1.58 27.27
CA ARG A 157 -28.75 -2.89 27.92
C ARG A 157 -28.81 -2.81 29.43
N PHE A 158 -29.15 -3.93 30.06
CA PHE A 158 -28.95 -4.17 31.48
C PHE A 158 -27.79 -5.16 31.66
N THR A 159 -26.72 -4.71 32.30
CA THR A 159 -25.46 -5.45 32.46
C THR A 159 -25.35 -5.98 33.88
N LEU A 160 -25.08 -7.27 34.03
CA LEU A 160 -24.98 -7.92 35.34
C LEU A 160 -23.54 -8.04 35.77
N ARG A 161 -23.25 -7.76 37.05
CA ARG A 161 -21.93 -7.96 37.68
C ARG A 161 -20.72 -7.52 36.82
N SER A 162 -20.89 -6.45 36.02
CA SER A 162 -19.89 -5.97 35.06
C SER A 162 -19.42 -6.98 34.01
N TYR A 163 -20.20 -8.03 33.72
CA TYR A 163 -19.85 -9.07 32.76
C TYR A 163 -20.49 -8.79 31.38
N PRO A 164 -19.70 -8.41 30.35
CA PRO A 164 -20.24 -8.23 29.01
C PRO A 164 -20.37 -9.58 28.29
N LEU A 165 -21.56 -10.19 28.30
CA LEU A 165 -21.84 -11.34 27.44
C LEU A 165 -22.01 -10.90 25.99
N SER A 166 -21.13 -11.38 25.13
CA SER A 166 -21.01 -11.00 23.71
C SER A 166 -21.93 -11.79 22.76
N HIS A 167 -22.83 -12.62 23.28
CA HIS A 167 -23.75 -13.42 22.49
C HIS A 167 -25.19 -13.11 22.95
N GLY A 168 -25.99 -12.56 22.04
CA GLY A 168 -27.33 -11.97 22.26
C GLY A 168 -28.42 -12.92 22.76
N GLY A 169 -28.06 -14.02 23.41
CA GLY A 169 -28.98 -14.93 24.08
C GLY A 169 -29.35 -14.48 25.50
N LEU A 170 -28.41 -13.99 26.31
CA LEU A 170 -28.64 -13.77 27.75
C LEU A 170 -28.81 -12.31 28.17
N HIS A 171 -28.25 -11.38 27.39
CA HIS A 171 -28.39 -9.93 27.59
C HIS A 171 -28.90 -9.30 26.28
N PRO A 172 -30.22 -9.09 26.15
CA PRO A 172 -30.76 -8.41 24.98
C PRO A 172 -30.18 -7.00 24.87
N THR A 173 -29.78 -6.63 23.66
CA THR A 173 -29.24 -5.30 23.34
C THR A 173 -30.12 -4.65 22.28
N PRO A 174 -31.36 -4.23 22.61
CA PRO A 174 -32.22 -3.57 21.64
C PRO A 174 -31.53 -2.31 21.11
N GLY A 175 -31.56 -2.16 19.78
CA GLY A 175 -31.19 -0.91 19.13
C GLY A 175 -32.23 0.16 19.40
N LEU A 176 -31.78 1.39 19.64
CA LEU A 176 -32.67 2.54 19.80
C LEU A 176 -33.18 3.01 18.43
N ARG A 177 -34.36 3.62 18.42
CA ARG A 177 -35.02 4.16 17.22
C ARG A 177 -35.05 5.69 17.27
N PRO A 178 -35.08 6.39 16.12
CA PRO A 178 -35.11 7.85 16.12
C PRO A 178 -36.35 8.45 16.79
N GLN A 179 -37.41 7.67 16.97
CA GLN A 179 -38.61 8.06 17.69
C GLN A 179 -38.50 7.68 19.17
N MET A 180 -38.85 8.64 20.04
CA MET A 180 -38.95 8.42 21.47
C MET A 180 -39.98 7.32 21.77
N SER A 181 -39.56 6.31 22.52
CA SER A 181 -40.43 5.21 22.95
C SER A 181 -39.86 4.49 24.17
N TRP A 182 -40.74 3.77 24.89
CA TRP A 182 -40.32 2.78 25.89
C TRP A 182 -39.74 1.53 25.23
N VAL A 183 -38.45 1.30 25.42
CA VAL A 183 -37.70 0.14 24.94
C VAL A 183 -37.58 -0.89 26.07
N ASN A 184 -38.17 -2.07 25.89
CA ASN A 184 -38.07 -3.18 26.83
C ASN A 184 -36.72 -3.89 26.69
N LEU A 185 -35.99 -4.09 27.80
CA LEU A 185 -34.67 -4.72 27.75
C LEU A 185 -34.70 -6.25 27.89
N ASN A 186 -35.87 -6.87 28.01
CA ASN A 186 -36.14 -8.32 28.02
C ASN A 186 -35.31 -9.13 29.06
N LYS A 187 -35.77 -10.33 29.42
CA LYS A 187 -35.09 -11.25 30.36
C LYS A 187 -34.77 -10.70 31.76
N TYR A 188 -35.27 -9.53 32.14
CA TYR A 188 -35.04 -8.95 33.47
C TYR A 188 -35.46 -9.89 34.62
N ARG A 189 -36.64 -10.49 34.53
CA ARG A 189 -37.15 -11.45 35.52
C ARG A 189 -36.25 -12.67 35.74
N TYR A 190 -35.55 -13.14 34.69
CA TYR A 190 -34.63 -14.28 34.79
C TYR A 190 -33.45 -13.97 35.72
N TRP A 191 -33.11 -12.69 35.88
CA TRP A 191 -31.99 -12.22 36.68
C TRP A 191 -32.38 -11.72 38.07
N ASN A 192 -33.62 -11.96 38.52
CA ASN A 192 -34.05 -11.49 39.84
C ASN A 192 -33.12 -12.01 40.95
N GLY A 193 -32.68 -11.10 41.83
CA GLY A 193 -31.69 -11.38 42.87
C GLY A 193 -30.23 -11.09 42.48
N GLU A 194 -29.97 -10.78 41.20
CA GLU A 194 -28.64 -10.40 40.73
C GLU A 194 -28.44 -8.87 40.72
N LYS A 195 -27.22 -8.41 41.00
CA LYS A 195 -26.86 -6.98 40.90
C LYS A 195 -26.49 -6.64 39.44
N GLY A 196 -27.09 -5.58 38.91
CA GLY A 196 -26.78 -5.07 37.57
C GLY A 196 -26.98 -3.57 37.45
N TYR A 197 -26.62 -3.03 36.30
CA TYR A 197 -26.75 -1.61 35.97
C TYR A 197 -27.18 -1.43 34.52
N TYR A 198 -27.86 -0.32 34.23
CA TYR A 198 -28.22 0.06 32.87
C TYR A 198 -27.04 0.70 32.17
N GLN A 199 -26.87 0.41 30.90
CA GLN A 199 -25.86 1.02 30.06
C GLN A 199 -26.43 1.38 28.69
N ILE A 200 -26.19 2.61 28.26
CA ILE A 200 -26.55 3.13 26.94
C ILE A 200 -25.26 3.56 26.24
N ASN A 201 -25.05 3.09 25.01
CA ASN A 201 -23.82 3.34 24.25
C ASN A 201 -24.15 3.82 22.83
N THR A 202 -23.32 4.73 22.33
CA THR A 202 -23.09 4.86 20.89
C THR A 202 -22.52 3.54 20.34
N SER A 203 -22.87 3.14 19.12
CA SER A 203 -22.58 1.78 18.60
C SER A 203 -21.11 1.39 18.69
N SER A 204 -20.21 2.29 18.30
CA SER A 204 -18.78 2.02 18.28
C SER A 204 -18.16 1.95 19.69
N ASP A 205 -18.87 2.45 20.71
CA ASP A 205 -18.48 2.38 22.12
C ASP A 205 -19.10 1.16 22.83
N SER A 206 -19.92 0.38 22.10
CA SER A 206 -20.39 -0.92 22.55
C SER A 206 -19.30 -1.97 22.46
N THR A 207 -19.28 -2.88 23.44
CA THR A 207 -18.39 -4.04 23.45
C THR A 207 -18.84 -5.17 22.49
N PHE A 208 -19.86 -4.95 21.66
CA PHE A 208 -20.39 -5.94 20.71
C PHE A 208 -19.59 -5.98 19.38
N ARG A 209 -19.58 -7.14 18.70
CA ARG A 209 -18.77 -7.36 17.49
C ARG A 209 -19.24 -6.49 16.31
N ASN A 210 -18.26 -6.03 15.50
CA ASN A 210 -18.37 -5.33 14.20
C ASN A 210 -18.16 -3.80 14.19
N GLY A 211 -17.46 -3.24 15.18
CA GLY A 211 -16.87 -1.90 15.04
C GLY A 211 -17.85 -0.72 14.97
N GLY A 212 -19.15 -0.96 15.15
CA GLY A 212 -20.21 0.04 15.23
C GLY A 212 -20.34 0.96 14.01
N ASN A 213 -21.35 1.82 14.01
CA ASN A 213 -21.39 2.97 13.11
C ASN A 213 -20.52 4.08 13.69
N ALA A 214 -19.70 4.71 12.85
CA ALA A 214 -18.89 5.86 13.24
C ALA A 214 -19.74 7.08 13.62
N ARG A 215 -20.96 7.19 13.06
CA ARG A 215 -21.98 8.17 13.44
C ARG A 215 -23.14 7.46 14.13
N SER A 216 -23.32 7.71 15.42
CA SER A 216 -24.45 7.17 16.18
C SER A 216 -24.75 8.02 17.38
N TRP A 217 -25.98 7.98 17.86
CA TRP A 217 -26.39 8.83 18.97
C TRP A 217 -27.57 8.26 19.75
N PHE A 218 -27.75 8.72 20.99
CA PHE A 218 -28.91 8.42 21.80
C PHE A 218 -29.42 9.66 22.54
N GLY A 219 -30.70 9.64 22.87
CA GLY A 219 -31.37 10.49 23.84
C GLY A 219 -32.08 9.62 24.87
N VAL A 220 -31.90 9.87 26.17
CA VAL A 220 -32.54 9.10 27.24
C VAL A 220 -33.33 10.03 28.16
N PHE A 221 -34.51 9.56 28.54
CA PHE A 221 -35.50 10.31 29.32
C PHE A 221 -35.74 9.68 30.68
N GLU A 222 -36.11 8.40 30.69
CA GLU A 222 -36.53 7.71 31.90
C GLU A 222 -36.05 6.26 31.86
N VAL A 223 -35.78 5.70 33.02
CA VAL A 223 -35.44 4.29 33.21
C VAL A 223 -36.32 3.71 34.29
N TYR A 224 -36.86 2.52 34.04
CA TYR A 224 -37.83 1.87 34.92
C TYR A 224 -37.57 0.36 35.02
N ALA A 225 -37.82 -0.19 36.20
CA ALA A 225 -38.03 -1.60 36.45
C ALA A 225 -39.16 -1.83 37.46
N GLY A 226 -39.94 -2.88 37.23
CA GLY A 226 -41.05 -3.29 38.08
C GLY A 226 -41.89 -4.39 37.44
N ASP A 227 -43.14 -4.55 37.86
CA ASP A 227 -44.01 -5.63 37.40
C ASP A 227 -44.96 -5.20 36.25
N GLU A 228 -45.40 -3.95 36.27
CA GLU A 228 -46.30 -3.36 35.28
C GLU A 228 -45.53 -2.55 34.22
N ALA A 229 -46.13 -2.34 33.04
CA ALA A 229 -45.54 -1.49 32.00
C ALA A 229 -45.99 -0.03 32.14
N MET A 230 -45.03 0.87 31.90
CA MET A 230 -45.30 2.28 31.65
C MET A 230 -46.03 2.44 30.31
N ARG A 231 -47.02 3.34 30.25
CA ARG A 231 -47.71 3.76 29.03
C ARG A 231 -46.91 4.86 28.33
N GLU A 232 -46.85 4.81 27.00
CA GLU A 232 -46.33 5.92 26.20
C GLU A 232 -47.40 7.00 26.11
N LEU A 233 -47.17 8.16 26.74
CA LEU A 233 -48.14 9.25 26.78
C LEU A 233 -47.85 10.33 25.74
N GLY A 234 -46.59 10.46 25.27
CA GLY A 234 -46.14 11.56 24.40
C GLY A 234 -46.60 12.95 24.84
N ALA A 235 -47.08 13.75 23.90
CA ALA A 235 -47.64 15.08 24.14
C ALA A 235 -48.86 15.32 23.22
N PRO A 236 -49.98 14.61 23.42
CA PRO A 236 -51.22 14.85 22.68
C PRO A 236 -51.70 16.29 22.87
N ILE A 237 -52.69 16.72 22.07
CA ILE A 237 -53.28 18.07 22.17
C ILE A 237 -53.64 18.49 23.61
N VAL A 238 -54.10 17.54 24.43
CA VAL A 238 -54.52 17.77 25.82
C VAL A 238 -53.35 17.99 26.79
N ALA A 239 -52.12 17.67 26.38
CA ALA A 239 -50.90 17.95 27.13
C ALA A 239 -50.27 19.31 26.76
N LEU A 240 -50.80 20.00 25.75
CA LEU A 240 -50.33 21.33 25.37
C LEU A 240 -50.89 22.39 26.33
N PRO A 241 -50.11 23.43 26.68
CA PRO A 241 -50.61 24.52 27.50
C PRO A 241 -51.76 25.27 26.80
N GLY A 242 -52.84 25.53 27.53
CA GLY A 242 -53.95 26.36 27.05
C GLY A 242 -55.32 25.89 27.56
N ASP A 243 -56.34 26.71 27.32
CA ASP A 243 -57.72 26.38 27.68
C ASP A 243 -58.38 25.49 26.60
N LEU A 244 -58.43 24.19 26.86
CA LEU A 244 -59.09 23.20 26.01
C LEU A 244 -60.61 23.39 25.93
N SER A 245 -61.22 23.99 26.96
CA SER A 245 -62.66 24.25 26.98
C SER A 245 -63.07 25.36 25.99
N SER A 246 -62.11 26.16 25.51
CA SER A 246 -62.38 27.15 24.46
C SER A 246 -62.57 26.53 23.07
N ILE A 247 -62.25 25.25 22.88
CA ILE A 247 -62.37 24.55 21.60
C ILE A 247 -63.79 24.01 21.44
N ARG A 248 -64.55 24.60 20.53
CA ARG A 248 -65.97 24.27 20.25
C ARG A 248 -66.25 23.97 18.79
N ASP A 249 -65.36 24.39 17.90
CA ASP A 249 -65.53 24.30 16.46
C ASP A 249 -64.17 24.30 15.75
N ARG A 250 -64.22 24.22 14.43
CA ARG A 250 -63.05 24.26 13.55
C ARG A 250 -62.15 25.49 13.77
N LYS A 251 -62.77 26.67 13.95
CA LYS A 251 -62.05 27.95 14.04
C LYS A 251 -61.33 28.09 15.38
N SER A 252 -61.96 27.65 16.46
CA SER A 252 -61.38 27.62 17.80
C SER A 252 -60.28 26.57 17.94
N LEU A 253 -60.37 25.43 17.23
CA LEU A 253 -59.27 24.46 17.13
C LEU A 253 -58.03 25.07 16.46
N GLU A 254 -58.21 25.77 15.33
CA GLU A 254 -57.12 26.53 14.69
C GLU A 254 -56.54 27.59 15.62
N GLY A 255 -57.42 28.35 16.30
CA GLY A 255 -57.02 29.34 17.29
C GLY A 255 -56.18 28.73 18.42
N PHE A 256 -56.50 27.51 18.86
CA PHE A 256 -55.73 26.79 19.89
C PHE A 256 -54.32 26.41 19.40
N TYR A 257 -54.18 25.80 18.22
CA TYR A 257 -52.85 25.44 17.69
C TYR A 257 -52.01 26.68 17.34
N ARG A 258 -52.64 27.75 16.83
CA ARG A 258 -52.00 29.04 16.61
C ARG A 258 -51.38 29.57 17.89
N ARG A 259 -52.18 29.67 18.98
CA ARG A 259 -51.68 30.12 20.29
C ARG A 259 -50.60 29.18 20.82
N SER A 260 -50.83 27.87 20.77
CA SER A 260 -49.85 26.87 21.23
C SER A 260 -48.50 27.00 20.52
N LEU A 261 -48.50 27.28 19.22
CA LEU A 261 -47.28 27.46 18.44
C LEU A 261 -46.57 28.78 18.79
N VAL A 262 -47.31 29.89 18.88
CA VAL A 262 -46.77 31.20 19.27
C VAL A 262 -46.21 31.16 20.68
N ASP A 263 -46.96 30.58 21.63
CA ASP A 263 -46.56 30.44 23.03
C ASP A 263 -45.35 29.52 23.16
N GLY A 264 -45.34 28.39 22.42
CA GLY A 264 -44.18 27.51 22.35
C GLY A 264 -42.94 28.24 21.85
N LEU A 265 -43.07 29.02 20.78
CA LEU A 265 -41.94 29.76 20.22
C LEU A 265 -41.45 30.91 21.13
N ASN A 266 -42.34 31.64 21.78
CA ASN A 266 -41.98 32.63 22.79
C ASN A 266 -41.28 31.96 23.98
N SER A 267 -41.82 30.84 24.46
CA SER A 267 -41.21 30.05 25.53
C SER A 267 -39.83 29.50 25.11
N TRP A 268 -39.63 29.20 23.84
CA TRP A 268 -38.32 28.79 23.33
C TRP A 268 -37.29 29.91 23.40
N ARG A 269 -37.68 31.12 22.94
CA ARG A 269 -36.83 32.31 23.00
C ARG A 269 -36.43 32.63 24.43
N ASP A 270 -37.34 32.43 25.36
CA ASP A 270 -37.17 32.79 26.77
C ASP A 270 -36.59 31.64 27.61
N LEU A 271 -36.21 30.51 26.97
CA LEU A 271 -35.64 29.30 27.59
C LEU A 271 -36.55 28.66 28.66
N LYS A 272 -37.87 28.74 28.48
CA LYS A 272 -38.92 28.22 29.38
C LYS A 272 -39.86 27.22 28.72
N MET A 273 -39.47 26.67 27.57
CA MET A 273 -40.26 25.72 26.81
C MET A 273 -40.55 24.45 27.65
N SER A 274 -41.77 23.91 27.55
CA SER A 274 -42.12 22.61 28.11
C SER A 274 -41.82 21.46 27.15
N ASP A 275 -41.74 20.22 27.66
CA ASP A 275 -41.57 19.02 26.82
C ASP A 275 -42.64 18.92 25.73
N ALA A 276 -43.90 19.23 26.05
CA ALA A 276 -45.02 19.19 25.11
C ALA A 276 -44.87 20.24 23.99
N GLN A 277 -44.45 21.46 24.33
CA GLN A 277 -44.16 22.50 23.36
C GLN A 277 -42.98 22.13 22.45
N ALA A 278 -41.91 21.54 23.00
CA ALA A 278 -40.76 21.08 22.22
C ALA A 278 -41.16 20.00 21.20
N LEU A 279 -41.98 19.03 21.62
CA LEU A 279 -42.52 18.00 20.74
C LEU A 279 -43.44 18.58 19.66
N LEU A 280 -44.25 19.60 19.97
CA LEU A 280 -45.09 20.29 18.99
C LEU A 280 -44.24 20.97 17.92
N LEU A 281 -43.24 21.77 18.32
CA LEU A 281 -42.33 22.42 17.39
C LEU A 281 -41.58 21.39 16.54
N ASN A 282 -41.12 20.29 17.14
CA ASN A 282 -40.47 19.22 16.40
C ASN A 282 -41.41 18.54 15.38
N SER A 283 -42.68 18.31 15.74
CA SER A 283 -43.68 17.75 14.81
C SER A 283 -43.93 18.71 13.63
N MET A 284 -44.06 20.01 13.91
CA MET A 284 -44.21 21.05 12.88
C MET A 284 -43.02 21.14 11.93
N VAL A 285 -41.80 21.02 12.45
CA VAL A 285 -40.56 21.10 11.66
C VAL A 285 -40.29 19.82 10.87
N SER A 286 -40.39 18.66 11.52
CA SER A 286 -40.06 17.36 10.93
C SER A 286 -41.00 16.96 9.79
N ARG A 287 -42.23 17.47 9.79
CA ARG A 287 -43.25 17.27 8.75
C ARG A 287 -43.28 18.40 7.70
N GLY A 288 -42.43 19.42 7.84
CA GLY A 288 -42.28 20.48 6.84
C GLY A 288 -43.33 21.61 6.90
N PHE A 289 -44.15 21.68 7.95
CA PHE A 289 -45.09 22.79 8.15
C PHE A 289 -44.35 24.09 8.45
N LEU A 290 -43.35 24.03 9.34
CA LEU A 290 -42.39 25.11 9.55
C LEU A 290 -41.18 24.95 8.63
N PRO A 291 -40.73 26.03 7.95
CA PRO A 291 -39.61 25.97 7.03
C PRO A 291 -38.31 25.64 7.75
N SER A 292 -37.67 24.55 7.33
CA SER A 292 -36.39 24.09 7.91
C SER A 292 -35.32 23.80 6.87
N GLU A 293 -35.62 23.97 5.57
CA GLU A 293 -34.64 23.81 4.50
C GLU A 293 -33.65 24.97 4.48
N VAL A 294 -32.35 24.68 4.39
CA VAL A 294 -31.27 25.68 4.40
C VAL A 294 -31.44 26.72 3.28
N ALA A 295 -32.00 26.30 2.13
CA ALA A 295 -32.26 27.19 1.00
C ALA A 295 -33.30 28.28 1.31
N GLY A 296 -34.26 28.00 2.18
CA GLY A 296 -35.34 28.92 2.55
C GLY A 296 -35.04 29.76 3.79
N LEU A 297 -33.93 29.52 4.48
CA LEU A 297 -33.57 30.26 5.69
C LEU A 297 -33.04 31.67 5.39
N PRO A 298 -33.30 32.66 6.27
CA PRO A 298 -32.64 33.96 6.25
C PRO A 298 -31.11 33.84 6.14
N GLY A 299 -30.47 34.76 5.40
CA GLY A 299 -29.05 34.67 5.04
C GLY A 299 -28.08 34.53 6.23
N ASN A 300 -28.39 35.18 7.36
CA ASN A 300 -27.60 35.05 8.59
C ASN A 300 -27.71 33.64 9.21
N LEU A 301 -28.90 33.03 9.23
CA LEU A 301 -29.10 31.66 9.74
C LEU A 301 -28.46 30.63 8.81
N LYS A 302 -28.58 30.83 7.49
CA LYS A 302 -27.89 30.00 6.49
C LYS A 302 -26.37 29.99 6.72
N THR A 303 -25.78 31.17 6.92
CA THR A 303 -24.34 31.31 7.21
C THR A 303 -23.92 30.55 8.47
N LEU A 304 -24.74 30.57 9.53
CA LEU A 304 -24.47 29.82 10.77
C LEU A 304 -24.54 28.31 10.57
N VAL A 305 -25.52 27.81 9.81
CA VAL A 305 -25.62 26.37 9.49
C VAL A 305 -24.42 25.93 8.65
N GLU A 306 -24.04 26.68 7.62
CA GLU A 306 -22.87 26.39 6.79
C GLU A 306 -21.57 26.40 7.61
N LYS A 307 -21.43 27.35 8.55
CA LYS A 307 -20.30 27.38 9.49
C LYS A 307 -20.27 26.15 10.38
N TYR A 308 -21.41 25.75 10.96
CA TYR A 308 -21.50 24.52 11.75
C TYR A 308 -21.09 23.29 10.93
N ARG A 309 -21.61 23.13 9.71
CA ARG A 309 -21.28 21.98 8.85
C ARG A 309 -19.80 21.89 8.52
N ARG A 310 -19.15 23.03 8.28
CA ARG A 310 -17.70 23.10 8.08
C ARG A 310 -16.94 22.61 9.31
N LEU A 311 -17.29 23.11 10.49
CA LEU A 311 -16.64 22.73 11.75
C LEU A 311 -16.92 21.27 12.13
N GLU A 312 -18.14 20.78 11.92
CA GLU A 312 -18.51 19.38 12.17
C GLU A 312 -17.75 18.42 11.26
N ALA A 313 -17.52 18.81 10.00
CA ALA A 313 -16.74 18.03 9.05
C ALA A 313 -15.27 17.84 9.50
N GLU A 314 -14.69 18.82 10.20
CA GLU A 314 -13.32 18.76 10.75
C GLU A 314 -13.21 17.81 11.96
N ILE A 315 -14.32 17.46 12.61
CA ILE A 315 -14.33 16.49 13.72
C ILE A 315 -13.95 15.11 13.19
N ARG A 316 -12.84 14.57 13.70
CA ARG A 316 -12.36 13.21 13.40
C ARG A 316 -13.15 12.19 14.21
N ASN A 317 -13.38 11.02 13.63
CA ASN A 317 -13.95 9.89 14.35
C ASN A 317 -13.01 9.47 15.51
N PRO A 318 -13.54 9.22 16.72
CA PRO A 318 -12.71 8.81 17.85
C PRO A 318 -11.95 7.51 17.58
N ALA A 319 -10.64 7.51 17.84
CA ALA A 319 -9.86 6.29 17.96
C ALA A 319 -10.17 5.62 19.30
N ARG A 320 -10.54 4.33 19.27
CA ARG A 320 -10.97 3.60 20.47
C ARG A 320 -9.90 2.59 20.87
N VAL A 321 -9.64 2.54 22.17
CA VAL A 321 -8.74 1.56 22.78
C VAL A 321 -9.46 0.87 23.93
N PRO A 322 -9.22 -0.43 24.18
CA PRO A 322 -9.73 -1.08 25.37
C PRO A 322 -9.26 -0.32 26.62
N GLY A 323 -10.21 -0.01 27.49
CA GLY A 323 -9.97 0.76 28.71
C GLY A 323 -11.00 0.44 29.78
N VAL A 324 -10.82 1.05 30.95
CA VAL A 324 -11.73 0.90 32.09
C VAL A 324 -12.51 2.20 32.25
N MET A 325 -13.84 2.11 32.25
CA MET A 325 -14.70 3.26 32.49
C MET A 325 -14.89 3.52 33.99
N ASN A 326 -15.26 4.74 34.34
CA ASN A 326 -15.75 5.04 35.67
C ASN A 326 -17.15 4.43 35.85
N GLY A 327 -17.45 4.05 37.09
CA GLY A 327 -18.71 3.46 37.49
C GLY A 327 -18.86 3.62 38.99
N GLU A 328 -19.91 3.04 39.55
CA GLU A 328 -20.14 3.09 40.99
C GLU A 328 -18.93 2.53 41.76
N PRO A 329 -18.34 3.30 42.67
CA PRO A 329 -17.28 2.81 43.53
C PRO A 329 -17.87 1.84 44.54
N TRP A 330 -17.30 0.64 44.64
CA TRP A 330 -17.73 -0.34 45.63
C TRP A 330 -16.55 -1.20 46.09
N ASP A 331 -16.59 -1.56 47.37
CA ASP A 331 -15.67 -2.51 47.99
C ASP A 331 -16.15 -3.94 47.68
N GLN A 332 -15.25 -4.78 47.18
CA GLN A 332 -15.60 -6.14 46.79
C GLN A 332 -15.81 -7.00 48.03
N PRO A 333 -16.88 -7.80 48.12
CA PRO A 333 -17.02 -8.77 49.19
C PRO A 333 -15.95 -9.86 49.07
N LEU A 334 -15.49 -10.35 50.21
CA LEU A 334 -14.74 -11.59 50.26
C LEU A 334 -15.64 -12.71 49.74
N LEU A 335 -15.23 -13.36 48.64
CA LEU A 335 -15.97 -14.50 48.10
C LEU A 335 -15.47 -15.78 48.77
N ASP A 336 -16.32 -16.43 49.57
CA ASP A 336 -15.96 -17.67 50.26
C ASP A 336 -15.56 -18.75 49.24
N ARG A 337 -14.28 -19.15 49.26
CA ARG A 337 -13.66 -20.05 48.28
C ARG A 337 -13.85 -19.63 46.81
N GLY A 338 -14.06 -18.33 46.57
CA GLY A 338 -14.30 -17.77 45.24
C GLY A 338 -15.73 -17.95 44.71
N ASP A 339 -16.69 -18.41 45.53
CA ASP A 339 -18.09 -18.54 45.12
C ASP A 339 -18.79 -17.17 45.11
N TYR A 340 -19.19 -16.72 43.92
CA TYR A 340 -19.86 -15.43 43.71
C TYR A 340 -21.24 -15.32 44.36
N LYS A 341 -21.82 -16.43 44.83
CA LYS A 341 -23.09 -16.47 45.56
C LYS A 341 -22.92 -16.39 47.08
N LYS A 342 -21.69 -16.50 47.57
CA LYS A 342 -21.34 -16.47 49.00
C LYS A 342 -20.49 -15.24 49.31
N GLU A 343 -21.14 -14.07 49.25
CA GLU A 343 -20.53 -12.80 49.62
C GLU A 343 -20.35 -12.75 51.16
N GLY A 344 -19.11 -12.59 51.62
CA GLY A 344 -18.74 -12.31 53.01
C GLY A 344 -18.55 -10.82 53.28
N GLU A 345 -17.71 -10.48 54.26
CA GLU A 345 -17.41 -9.09 54.60
C GLU A 345 -16.73 -8.35 53.44
N ALA A 346 -17.07 -7.07 53.28
CA ALA A 346 -16.48 -6.21 52.26
C ALA A 346 -14.99 -5.99 52.53
N VAL A 347 -14.16 -6.16 51.50
CA VAL A 347 -12.73 -5.86 51.54
C VAL A 347 -12.52 -4.43 51.10
N GLU A 348 -12.13 -3.57 52.03
CA GLU A 348 -11.88 -2.16 51.76
C GLU A 348 -10.81 -2.01 50.67
N ARG A 349 -11.08 -1.16 49.69
CA ARG A 349 -10.09 -0.79 48.68
C ARG A 349 -8.93 -0.09 49.36
N GLY A 350 -7.72 -0.55 49.10
CA GLY A 350 -6.51 0.03 49.68
C GLY A 350 -5.25 -0.48 49.02
N PHE A 351 -4.11 0.00 49.51
CA PHE A 351 -2.81 -0.57 49.15
C PHE A 351 -2.52 -1.81 49.99
N LEU A 352 -1.60 -2.65 49.53
CA LEU A 352 -1.23 -3.86 50.24
C LEU A 352 -0.66 -3.53 51.62
N GLU A 353 -1.26 -4.08 52.68
CA GLU A 353 -0.89 -3.83 54.08
C GLU A 353 0.61 -4.06 54.34
N VAL A 354 1.19 -5.10 53.73
CA VAL A 354 2.62 -5.45 53.85
C VAL A 354 3.57 -4.33 53.40
N PHE A 355 3.10 -3.37 52.60
CA PHE A 355 3.86 -2.21 52.15
C PHE A 355 3.46 -0.91 52.86
N GLY A 356 2.89 -1.02 54.08
CA GLY A 356 2.41 0.12 54.87
C GLY A 356 1.02 0.59 54.46
N GLY A 357 0.18 -0.34 53.99
CA GLY A 357 -1.07 -0.08 53.29
C GLY A 357 -1.96 0.98 53.93
N ARG A 358 -2.53 1.84 53.09
CA ARG A 358 -3.61 2.78 53.45
C ARG A 358 -4.90 2.35 52.75
N THR A 359 -6.01 2.58 53.40
CA THR A 359 -7.34 2.47 52.78
C THR A 359 -7.55 3.68 51.87
N TYR A 360 -8.21 3.44 50.74
CA TYR A 360 -8.54 4.48 49.78
C TYR A 360 -9.86 5.16 50.13
N THR A 361 -10.06 6.33 49.53
CA THR A 361 -11.28 7.09 49.80
C THR A 361 -12.52 6.33 49.30
N LYS A 362 -13.66 6.54 49.97
CA LYS A 362 -14.95 6.01 49.49
C LYS A 362 -15.38 6.69 48.18
N THR A 363 -14.82 7.85 47.86
CA THR A 363 -15.11 8.64 46.67
C THR A 363 -14.28 8.19 45.47
N GLY A 364 -14.95 7.67 44.43
CA GLY A 364 -14.27 7.22 43.22
C GLY A 364 -13.63 5.84 43.35
N SER A 365 -13.00 5.36 42.28
CA SER A 365 -12.63 3.94 42.13
C SER A 365 -11.44 3.46 42.99
N GLY A 366 -10.63 4.36 43.57
CA GLY A 366 -9.35 4.00 44.21
C GLY A 366 -8.18 3.79 43.23
N ARG A 367 -8.44 3.78 41.91
CA ARG A 367 -7.38 3.57 40.90
C ARG A 367 -6.33 4.68 40.87
N ARG A 368 -6.74 5.93 41.17
CA ARG A 368 -5.83 7.07 41.21
C ARG A 368 -4.91 6.96 42.43
N GLU A 369 -5.48 6.70 43.59
CA GLU A 369 -4.75 6.50 44.84
C GLU A 369 -3.77 5.34 44.74
N LEU A 370 -4.20 4.23 44.14
CA LEU A 370 -3.31 3.10 43.82
C LEU A 370 -2.14 3.52 42.92
N ALA A 371 -2.39 4.32 41.88
CA ALA A 371 -1.33 4.81 41.01
C ALA A 371 -0.37 5.74 41.76
N GLU A 372 -0.88 6.65 42.59
CA GLU A 372 -0.10 7.55 43.44
C GLU A 372 0.77 6.78 44.44
N ASP A 373 0.27 5.71 45.05
CA ASP A 373 1.01 4.86 45.99
C ASP A 373 2.09 4.03 45.27
N ILE A 374 1.81 3.53 44.06
CA ILE A 374 2.80 2.82 43.23
C ILE A 374 3.97 3.74 42.87
N VAL A 375 3.72 5.01 42.53
CA VAL A 375 4.80 5.96 42.13
C VAL A 375 5.28 6.87 43.28
N GLY A 376 4.77 6.65 44.48
CA GLY A 376 5.02 7.48 45.65
C GLY A 376 6.50 7.50 46.07
N LYS A 377 6.96 8.61 46.66
CA LYS A 377 8.38 8.80 47.05
C LYS A 377 8.89 7.73 48.03
N GLY A 378 8.01 7.20 48.89
CA GLY A 378 8.33 6.12 49.82
C GLY A 378 8.47 4.74 49.18
N ASN A 379 7.95 4.56 47.96
CA ASN A 379 8.05 3.30 47.22
C ASN A 379 9.27 3.33 46.28
N THR A 380 10.36 2.71 46.73
CA THR A 380 11.61 2.63 45.96
C THR A 380 11.65 1.47 44.96
N LEU A 381 10.67 0.56 44.99
CA LEU A 381 10.65 -0.62 44.11
C LEU A 381 10.33 -0.23 42.67
N THR A 382 9.38 0.67 42.47
CA THR A 382 8.89 1.05 41.13
C THR A 382 10.01 1.56 40.23
N THR A 383 10.84 2.47 40.72
CA THR A 383 11.95 3.04 39.94
C THR A 383 13.05 2.01 39.70
N ARG A 384 13.41 1.20 40.71
CA ARG A 384 14.39 0.12 40.58
C ARG A 384 13.97 -0.93 39.56
N VAL A 385 12.70 -1.37 39.59
CA VAL A 385 12.15 -2.35 38.65
C VAL A 385 12.17 -1.80 37.23
N ILE A 386 11.69 -0.57 37.01
CA ILE A 386 11.66 0.04 35.68
C ILE A 386 13.07 0.22 35.12
N VAL A 387 14.01 0.77 35.90
CA VAL A 387 15.39 0.95 35.46
C VAL A 387 16.07 -0.38 35.19
N ASN A 388 15.81 -1.40 36.00
CA ASN A 388 16.34 -2.74 35.75
C ASN A 388 15.79 -3.36 34.46
N ARG A 389 14.51 -3.13 34.13
CA ARG A 389 13.92 -3.53 32.83
C ARG A 389 14.54 -2.77 31.67
N LEU A 390 14.74 -1.46 31.79
CA LEU A 390 15.44 -0.66 30.77
C LEU A 390 16.87 -1.17 30.57
N TRP A 391 17.59 -1.43 31.66
CA TRP A 391 18.92 -2.03 31.63
C TRP A 391 18.89 -3.39 30.93
N HIS A 392 17.97 -4.28 31.31
CA HIS A 392 17.80 -5.58 30.67
C HIS A 392 17.55 -5.45 29.15
N HIS A 393 16.70 -4.53 28.71
CA HIS A 393 16.45 -4.33 27.28
C HIS A 393 17.67 -3.78 26.52
N VAL A 394 18.53 -3.01 27.18
CA VAL A 394 19.76 -2.47 26.57
C VAL A 394 20.88 -3.52 26.54
N PHE A 395 21.11 -4.23 27.65
CA PHE A 395 22.28 -5.10 27.85
C PHE A 395 21.95 -6.61 27.82
N GLY A 396 20.70 -7.01 27.60
CA GLY A 396 20.25 -8.41 27.55
C GLY A 396 20.07 -9.09 28.91
N ARG A 397 20.63 -8.53 30.00
CA ARG A 397 20.51 -9.03 31.37
C ARG A 397 20.35 -7.86 32.34
N GLY A 398 19.34 -7.92 33.21
CA GLY A 398 19.14 -6.91 34.26
C GLY A 398 20.25 -6.94 35.30
N LEU A 399 20.48 -5.80 35.97
CA LEU A 399 21.32 -5.74 37.18
C LEU A 399 20.79 -6.70 38.27
N VAL A 400 19.47 -6.81 38.37
CA VAL A 400 18.76 -7.92 39.01
C VAL A 400 18.32 -8.88 37.90
N ALA A 401 18.86 -10.09 37.90
CA ALA A 401 18.62 -11.07 36.84
C ALA A 401 17.14 -11.49 36.74
N SER A 402 16.44 -11.55 37.87
CA SER A 402 14.99 -11.77 37.95
C SER A 402 14.23 -10.45 37.72
N ALA A 403 14.07 -10.04 36.46
CA ALA A 403 13.57 -8.69 36.14
C ALA A 403 12.19 -8.35 36.74
N ASP A 404 11.35 -9.36 37.02
CA ASP A 404 10.01 -9.20 37.61
C ASP A 404 9.92 -9.55 39.10
N ASN A 405 11.00 -10.02 39.72
CA ASN A 405 10.99 -10.45 41.11
C ASN A 405 12.17 -9.86 41.88
N PHE A 406 11.88 -8.83 42.68
CA PHE A 406 12.82 -8.16 43.59
C PHE A 406 12.64 -8.63 45.04
N GLY A 407 11.77 -9.62 45.27
CA GLY A 407 11.53 -10.21 46.59
C GLY A 407 12.57 -11.27 46.96
N ARG A 408 12.34 -11.97 48.07
CA ARG A 408 13.26 -13.01 48.60
C ARG A 408 13.53 -14.17 47.65
N LEU A 409 12.58 -14.46 46.75
CA LEU A 409 12.71 -15.50 45.73
C LEU A 409 13.41 -15.00 44.45
N GLY A 410 13.76 -13.72 44.38
CA GLY A 410 14.50 -13.11 43.29
C GLY A 410 16.02 -13.16 43.50
N SER A 411 16.76 -12.76 42.48
CA SER A 411 18.21 -12.59 42.53
C SER A 411 18.61 -11.28 43.22
N LYS A 412 19.77 -11.27 43.86
CA LYS A 412 20.39 -10.02 44.33
C LYS A 412 20.93 -9.20 43.15
N PRO A 413 20.98 -7.86 43.25
CA PRO A 413 21.58 -7.03 42.21
C PRO A 413 23.09 -7.28 42.11
N SER A 414 23.62 -7.38 40.88
CA SER A 414 25.07 -7.46 40.66
C SER A 414 25.80 -6.17 41.04
N HIS A 415 25.14 -5.02 40.84
CA HIS A 415 25.66 -3.69 41.18
C HIS A 415 24.58 -2.86 41.92
N PRO A 416 24.41 -3.05 43.24
CA PRO A 416 23.36 -2.37 44.00
C PRO A 416 23.48 -0.84 43.96
N GLY A 417 24.69 -0.29 44.14
CA GLY A 417 24.90 1.17 44.12
C GLY A 417 24.59 1.79 42.75
N LEU A 418 24.89 1.10 41.65
CA LEU A 418 24.53 1.55 40.31
C LEU A 418 23.01 1.53 40.08
N LEU A 419 22.34 0.47 40.53
CA LEU A 419 20.88 0.36 40.44
C LEU A 419 20.21 1.50 41.21
N ASP A 420 20.67 1.79 42.43
CA ASP A 420 20.14 2.87 43.25
C ASP A 420 20.37 4.24 42.60
N TYR A 421 21.58 4.50 42.10
CA TYR A 421 21.91 5.73 41.38
C TYR A 421 20.98 5.95 40.17
N LEU A 422 20.83 4.93 39.31
CA LEU A 422 19.99 5.04 38.12
C LEU A 422 18.50 5.17 38.48
N ALA A 423 18.03 4.50 39.53
CA ALA A 423 16.65 4.60 40.01
C ALA A 423 16.32 5.99 40.58
N MET A 424 17.26 6.60 41.32
CA MET A 424 17.15 7.96 41.82
C MET A 424 17.17 8.97 40.68
N ASP A 425 18.16 8.88 39.79
CA ASP A 425 18.29 9.76 38.63
C ASP A 425 17.05 9.70 37.71
N PHE A 426 16.50 8.51 37.45
CA PHE A 426 15.28 8.35 36.67
C PHE A 426 14.09 9.11 37.27
N ARG A 427 13.93 9.05 38.59
CA ARG A 427 12.85 9.73 39.32
C ARG A 427 13.04 11.24 39.35
N GLU A 428 14.24 11.70 39.67
CA GLU A 428 14.57 13.13 39.80
C GLU A 428 14.50 13.87 38.47
N ASN A 429 14.72 13.17 37.36
CA ASN A 429 14.65 13.72 36.01
C ASN A 429 13.32 13.42 35.29
N GLY A 430 12.22 13.39 36.06
CA GLY A 430 10.87 13.39 35.50
C GLY A 430 10.41 12.08 34.85
N TRP A 431 10.96 10.93 35.25
CA TRP A 431 10.55 9.60 34.77
C TRP A 431 10.69 9.42 33.25
N LEU A 432 11.64 10.15 32.64
CA LEU A 432 11.86 10.17 31.20
C LEU A 432 12.61 8.92 30.71
N MET A 433 11.87 7.89 30.29
CA MET A 433 12.41 6.61 29.79
C MET A 433 13.47 6.81 28.69
N LYS A 434 13.23 7.72 27.74
CA LYS A 434 14.17 8.01 26.65
C LYS A 434 15.48 8.61 27.14
N ARG A 435 15.46 9.42 28.20
CA ARG A 435 16.66 10.00 28.81
C ARG A 435 17.51 8.91 29.44
N THR A 436 16.90 8.01 30.21
CA THR A 436 17.60 6.86 30.81
C THR A 436 18.17 5.95 29.73
N VAL A 437 17.39 5.58 28.70
CA VAL A 437 17.91 4.78 27.59
C VAL A 437 19.08 5.47 26.91
N ARG A 438 18.99 6.79 26.65
CA ARG A 438 20.11 7.58 26.10
C ARG A 438 21.36 7.50 26.99
N GLN A 439 21.20 7.66 28.30
CA GLN A 439 22.31 7.55 29.26
C GLN A 439 22.96 6.16 29.20
N LEU A 440 22.15 5.08 29.12
CA LEU A 440 22.65 3.71 29.03
C LEU A 440 23.41 3.48 27.71
N VAL A 441 22.85 3.85 26.55
CA VAL A 441 23.50 3.60 25.25
C VAL A 441 24.71 4.52 24.98
N MET A 442 24.79 5.67 25.65
CA MET A 442 25.96 6.56 25.56
C MET A 442 27.05 6.19 26.57
N SER A 443 26.81 5.21 27.46
CA SER A 443 27.78 4.78 28.45
C SER A 443 29.02 4.14 27.80
N ARG A 444 30.14 4.13 28.54
CA ARG A 444 31.33 3.34 28.16
C ARG A 444 30.97 1.86 28.07
N THR A 445 30.13 1.37 28.98
CA THR A 445 29.70 -0.03 29.05
C THR A 445 29.00 -0.48 27.77
N PHE A 446 28.07 0.33 27.24
CA PHE A 446 27.40 -0.01 25.97
C PHE A 446 28.32 0.08 24.76
N ARG A 447 29.28 1.01 24.76
CA ARG A 447 30.24 1.20 23.66
C ARG A 447 31.49 0.31 23.75
N SER A 448 31.52 -0.63 24.69
CA SER A 448 32.63 -1.56 24.85
C SER A 448 32.58 -2.63 23.75
N ALA A 449 33.73 -3.11 23.30
CA ALA A 449 33.78 -4.19 22.32
C ALA A 449 33.16 -5.48 22.88
N SER A 450 32.64 -6.34 22.00
CA SER A 450 32.13 -7.68 22.35
C SER A 450 33.20 -8.75 22.51
N ALA A 451 34.47 -8.42 22.27
CA ALA A 451 35.59 -9.35 22.43
C ALA A 451 35.96 -9.50 23.91
N VAL A 452 36.04 -10.75 24.38
CA VAL A 452 36.41 -11.07 25.77
C VAL A 452 37.88 -10.71 26.02
N PRO A 453 38.19 -9.74 26.91
CA PRO A 453 39.57 -9.40 27.24
C PRO A 453 40.31 -10.61 27.81
N ALA A 454 41.59 -10.77 27.46
CA ALA A 454 42.39 -11.90 27.93
C ALA A 454 42.43 -12.00 29.48
N ALA A 455 42.42 -10.85 30.16
CA ALA A 455 42.41 -10.76 31.62
C ALA A 455 41.14 -11.32 32.29
N ASN A 456 40.05 -11.47 31.54
CA ASN A 456 38.72 -11.86 32.03
C ASN A 456 38.31 -13.30 31.69
N ARG A 457 39.05 -13.99 30.80
CA ARG A 457 38.75 -15.38 30.43
C ARG A 457 38.81 -16.29 31.67
N GLY A 458 37.73 -17.02 31.96
CA GLY A 458 37.64 -17.95 33.09
C GLY A 458 37.45 -17.30 34.46
N LYS A 459 37.26 -15.97 34.55
CA LYS A 459 37.04 -15.26 35.83
C LYS A 459 35.60 -14.81 36.04
N ASP A 460 34.94 -14.40 34.96
CA ASP A 460 33.54 -13.95 34.97
C ASP A 460 32.91 -14.30 33.62
N ASP A 461 32.69 -15.60 33.41
CA ASP A 461 32.18 -16.12 32.13
C ASP A 461 30.75 -15.64 31.82
N ALA A 462 30.00 -15.27 32.87
CA ALA A 462 28.67 -14.66 32.76
C ALA A 462 28.71 -13.13 32.53
N ASN A 463 29.91 -12.53 32.52
CA ASN A 463 30.16 -11.10 32.38
C ASN A 463 29.30 -10.23 33.33
N LEU A 464 29.13 -10.69 34.57
CA LEU A 464 28.37 -9.98 35.60
C LEU A 464 28.98 -8.61 35.94
N HIS A 465 30.29 -8.46 35.80
CA HIS A 465 31.05 -7.23 36.04
C HIS A 465 31.20 -6.32 34.80
N LEU A 466 30.58 -6.69 33.68
CA LEU A 466 30.43 -5.83 32.50
C LEU A 466 31.78 -5.37 31.91
N ALA A 467 32.75 -6.29 31.84
CA ALA A 467 34.09 -6.00 31.32
C ALA A 467 34.12 -5.80 29.80
N TYR A 468 33.14 -6.36 29.10
CA TYR A 468 32.90 -6.23 27.66
C TYR A 468 31.39 -6.18 27.40
N TYR A 469 30.97 -5.85 26.16
CA TYR A 469 29.55 -5.92 25.81
C TYR A 469 29.16 -7.38 25.51
N THR A 470 28.03 -7.85 26.04
CA THR A 470 27.52 -9.19 25.72
C THR A 470 26.51 -9.09 24.58
N PRO A 471 26.78 -9.69 23.41
CA PRO A 471 25.85 -9.67 22.30
C PRO A 471 24.48 -10.20 22.73
N ARG A 472 23.43 -9.48 22.36
CA ARG A 472 22.05 -9.87 22.69
C ARG A 472 21.23 -10.06 21.43
N ARG A 473 20.36 -11.06 21.45
CA ARG A 473 19.40 -11.29 20.37
C ARG A 473 18.34 -10.18 20.34
N LEU A 474 17.92 -9.80 19.14
CA LEU A 474 16.80 -8.92 18.88
C LEU A 474 15.47 -9.64 19.15
N ASP A 475 14.52 -8.88 19.70
CA ASP A 475 13.14 -9.30 19.84
C ASP A 475 12.46 -9.50 18.48
N ALA A 476 11.41 -10.33 18.44
CA ALA A 476 10.63 -10.62 17.24
C ALA A 476 10.24 -9.38 16.42
N GLU A 477 9.78 -8.33 17.11
CA GLU A 477 9.37 -7.07 16.52
C GLU A 477 10.56 -6.34 15.89
N ALA A 478 11.72 -6.33 16.56
CA ALA A 478 12.92 -5.68 16.05
C ALA A 478 13.52 -6.44 14.85
N VAL A 479 13.46 -7.77 14.85
CA VAL A 479 13.85 -8.58 13.67
C VAL A 479 12.93 -8.26 12.49
N LEU A 480 11.60 -8.24 12.70
CA LEU A 480 10.66 -7.91 11.63
C LEU A 480 10.80 -6.46 11.16
N ASP A 481 11.02 -5.51 12.08
CA ASP A 481 11.28 -4.11 11.76
C ASP A 481 12.55 -3.96 10.92
N THR A 482 13.61 -4.72 11.22
CA THR A 482 14.86 -4.71 10.43
C THR A 482 14.62 -5.22 9.00
N ILE A 483 13.88 -6.33 8.86
CA ILE A 483 13.50 -6.88 7.55
C ILE A 483 12.66 -5.87 6.75
N ARG A 484 11.68 -5.23 7.39
CA ARG A 484 10.83 -4.19 6.75
C ARG A 484 11.65 -2.95 6.37
N PHE A 485 12.56 -2.53 7.24
CA PHE A 485 13.42 -1.37 7.03
C PHE A 485 14.26 -1.54 5.75
N VAL A 486 14.96 -2.68 5.60
CA VAL A 486 15.80 -2.90 4.42
C VAL A 486 14.99 -3.12 3.13
N ALA A 487 13.76 -3.63 3.23
CA ALA A 487 12.87 -3.87 2.09
C ALA A 487 12.39 -2.58 1.42
N ALA A 488 11.82 -1.64 2.18
CA ALA A 488 11.01 -0.56 1.61
C ALA A 488 11.30 0.86 2.13
N ASN A 489 12.23 1.05 3.07
CA ASN A 489 12.47 2.37 3.70
C ASN A 489 11.20 3.00 4.32
N GLU A 490 10.19 2.19 4.66
CA GLU A 490 8.97 2.64 5.32
C GLU A 490 9.17 2.71 6.83
N ALA A 491 9.68 3.83 7.33
CA ALA A 491 9.82 4.10 8.76
C ALA A 491 8.47 4.09 9.55
N GLY A 492 7.33 3.90 8.87
CA GLY A 492 5.97 4.01 9.44
C GLY A 492 5.34 2.70 9.96
N GLN A 493 5.78 1.52 9.49
CA GLN A 493 5.12 0.23 9.82
C GLN A 493 5.86 -0.59 10.87
N ARG A 494 5.93 -0.07 12.10
CA ARG A 494 6.50 -0.83 13.23
C ARG A 494 5.73 -2.12 13.49
N ALA A 495 6.45 -3.21 13.75
CA ALA A 495 5.90 -4.53 14.01
C ALA A 495 4.95 -4.53 15.22
N VAL A 496 5.18 -3.63 16.19
CA VAL A 496 4.30 -3.42 17.35
C VAL A 496 2.87 -2.97 16.97
N TYR A 497 2.67 -2.38 15.78
CA TYR A 497 1.35 -2.00 15.27
C TYR A 497 0.71 -3.11 14.42
N THR A 498 1.38 -4.26 14.26
CA THR A 498 0.83 -5.39 13.51
C THR A 498 -0.32 -6.01 14.29
N ASN A 499 -1.50 -6.04 13.70
CA ASN A 499 -2.70 -6.61 14.31
C ASN A 499 -2.46 -8.05 14.79
N GLN A 500 -2.79 -8.32 16.06
CA GLN A 500 -2.69 -9.64 16.68
C GLN A 500 -4.07 -10.20 16.97
N LYS A 501 -4.33 -11.43 16.53
CA LYS A 501 -5.55 -12.18 16.88
C LYS A 501 -5.20 -13.14 18.01
N ARG A 502 -5.95 -13.10 19.12
CA ARG A 502 -5.72 -13.94 20.32
C ARG A 502 -5.54 -15.44 19.98
N ASN A 503 -6.34 -15.96 19.05
CA ASN A 503 -6.33 -17.37 18.64
C ASN A 503 -5.61 -17.60 17.29
N GLY A 504 -4.88 -16.62 16.79
CA GLY A 504 -4.25 -16.63 15.48
C GLY A 504 -3.08 -15.65 15.46
N LEU A 505 -2.08 -15.92 16.32
CA LEU A 505 -0.89 -15.09 16.44
C LEU A 505 -0.13 -15.03 15.12
N ASN A 506 0.57 -13.92 14.90
CA ASN A 506 1.42 -13.77 13.72
C ASN A 506 2.52 -14.85 13.71
N ARG A 507 2.56 -15.66 12.65
CA ARG A 507 3.50 -16.81 12.55
C ARG A 507 4.97 -16.38 12.60
N PHE A 508 5.31 -15.26 11.96
CA PHE A 508 6.68 -14.73 11.98
C PHE A 508 7.05 -14.32 13.40
N LEU A 509 6.24 -13.47 14.04
CA LEU A 509 6.53 -13.00 15.39
C LEU A 509 6.61 -14.17 16.39
N THR A 510 5.70 -15.13 16.29
CA THR A 510 5.68 -16.33 17.14
C THR A 510 6.96 -17.15 17.00
N ALA A 511 7.48 -17.34 15.78
CA ALA A 511 8.74 -18.07 15.56
C ALA A 511 9.91 -17.42 16.31
N PHE A 512 9.91 -16.09 16.42
CA PHE A 512 10.92 -15.30 17.13
C PHE A 512 10.56 -15.02 18.60
N ASN A 513 9.80 -15.90 19.24
CA ASN A 513 9.47 -15.85 20.67
C ASN A 513 8.63 -14.64 21.10
N TYR A 514 7.78 -14.11 20.22
CA TYR A 514 6.81 -13.07 20.60
C TYR A 514 5.92 -13.53 21.77
N PRO A 515 5.71 -12.69 22.80
CA PRO A 515 4.95 -13.08 23.98
C PRO A 515 3.48 -13.31 23.66
N ILE A 516 2.87 -14.27 24.34
CA ILE A 516 1.43 -14.54 24.20
C ILE A 516 0.68 -13.35 24.83
N PRO A 517 -0.19 -12.62 24.10
CA PRO A 517 -0.80 -11.38 24.58
C PRO A 517 -1.69 -11.51 25.82
N THR A 518 -2.03 -12.74 26.23
CA THR A 518 -2.85 -13.03 27.41
C THR A 518 -2.03 -13.29 28.67
N SER A 519 -0.71 -13.19 28.59
CA SER A 519 0.22 -13.43 29.70
C SER A 519 1.12 -12.23 29.95
N THR A 520 1.54 -12.04 31.20
CA THR A 520 2.54 -11.03 31.55
C THR A 520 3.93 -11.64 31.37
N VAL A 521 4.80 -10.98 30.61
CA VAL A 521 6.16 -11.44 30.30
C VAL A 521 7.13 -10.26 30.49
N GLY A 522 7.88 -10.22 31.59
CA GLY A 522 8.91 -9.19 31.79
C GLY A 522 10.32 -9.61 31.38
N VAL A 523 10.57 -10.90 31.13
CA VAL A 523 11.76 -11.39 30.42
C VAL A 523 11.30 -12.37 29.35
N ARG A 524 11.70 -12.11 28.10
CA ARG A 524 11.35 -12.97 26.96
C ARG A 524 12.30 -14.14 26.87
N ASN A 525 11.75 -15.32 26.57
CA ASN A 525 12.57 -16.49 26.27
C ASN A 525 13.31 -16.27 24.95
N VAL A 526 14.63 -16.44 24.97
CA VAL A 526 15.48 -16.37 23.78
C VAL A 526 15.86 -17.79 23.40
N THR A 527 15.27 -18.32 22.33
CA THR A 527 15.65 -19.64 21.80
C THR A 527 16.35 -19.49 20.46
N ASN A 528 17.32 -20.36 20.18
CA ASN A 528 17.98 -20.49 18.88
C ASN A 528 17.57 -21.83 18.26
N VAL A 529 16.36 -21.89 17.68
CA VAL A 529 15.81 -23.12 17.11
C VAL A 529 15.90 -23.12 15.59
N PRO A 530 16.07 -24.29 14.93
CA PRO A 530 16.14 -24.38 13.47
C PRO A 530 14.96 -23.73 12.74
N ALA A 531 13.77 -23.78 13.33
CA ALA A 531 12.56 -23.17 12.77
C ALA A 531 12.69 -21.66 12.51
N GLN A 532 13.50 -20.94 13.30
CA GLN A 532 13.73 -19.50 13.10
C GLN A 532 14.62 -19.24 11.88
N ALA A 533 15.70 -20.00 11.72
CA ALA A 533 16.54 -19.93 10.53
C ALA A 533 15.75 -20.34 9.27
N LEU A 534 14.95 -21.40 9.36
CA LEU A 534 14.06 -21.81 8.26
C LEU A 534 12.99 -20.75 7.94
N MET A 535 12.50 -20.01 8.93
CA MET A 535 11.58 -18.90 8.72
C MET A 535 12.25 -17.75 7.95
N LEU A 536 13.50 -17.40 8.26
CA LEU A 536 14.26 -16.40 7.50
C LEU A 536 14.55 -16.91 6.08
N MET A 537 14.98 -18.17 5.95
CA MET A 537 15.37 -18.75 4.65
C MET A 537 14.18 -19.00 3.70
N ASN A 538 13.00 -19.37 4.22
CA ASN A 538 11.89 -19.82 3.38
C ASN A 538 10.66 -18.92 3.45
N GLY A 539 10.60 -18.03 4.44
CA GLY A 539 9.44 -17.16 4.69
C GLY A 539 9.20 -16.17 3.56
N GLU A 540 7.92 -16.04 3.19
CA GLU A 540 7.48 -15.12 2.13
C GLU A 540 7.85 -13.65 2.44
N THR A 541 7.75 -13.25 3.71
CA THR A 541 8.14 -11.91 4.16
C THR A 541 9.60 -11.63 3.89
N THR A 542 10.49 -12.58 4.20
CA THR A 542 11.94 -12.42 4.00
C THR A 542 12.31 -12.46 2.53
N LYS A 543 11.68 -13.34 1.73
CA LYS A 543 11.89 -13.41 0.28
C LYS A 543 11.49 -12.11 -0.41
N ARG A 544 10.29 -11.58 -0.11
CA ARG A 544 9.84 -10.30 -0.66
C ARG A 544 10.75 -9.15 -0.24
N ALA A 545 11.15 -9.12 1.03
CA ALA A 545 12.07 -8.11 1.53
C ALA A 545 13.42 -8.15 0.79
N ALA A 546 14.00 -9.33 0.60
CA ALA A 546 15.24 -9.49 -0.16
C ALA A 546 15.09 -9.05 -1.62
N GLN A 547 13.96 -9.34 -2.28
CA GLN A 547 13.71 -8.92 -3.66
C GLN A 547 13.61 -7.40 -3.80
N GLN A 548 12.85 -6.76 -2.91
CA GLN A 548 12.71 -5.30 -2.90
C GLN A 548 14.04 -4.62 -2.56
N TRP A 549 14.76 -5.16 -1.58
CA TRP A 549 16.05 -4.66 -1.16
C TRP A 549 17.10 -4.78 -2.27
N SER A 550 17.21 -5.94 -2.93
CA SER A 550 18.18 -6.15 -4.00
C SER A 550 17.89 -5.26 -5.20
N HIS A 551 16.63 -5.13 -5.60
CA HIS A 551 16.22 -4.23 -6.67
C HIS A 551 16.64 -2.79 -6.37
N ARG A 552 16.34 -2.29 -5.15
CA ARG A 552 16.68 -0.94 -4.72
C ARG A 552 18.18 -0.65 -4.72
N VAL A 553 19.00 -1.57 -4.21
CA VAL A 553 20.47 -1.39 -4.21
C VAL A 553 21.03 -1.49 -5.63
N LYS A 554 20.47 -2.36 -6.48
CA LYS A 554 20.92 -2.53 -7.87
C LYS A 554 20.58 -1.33 -8.76
N THR A 555 19.43 -0.69 -8.56
CA THR A 555 18.97 0.45 -9.35
C THR A 555 19.38 1.81 -8.78
N ASP A 556 20.06 1.86 -7.64
CA ASP A 556 20.58 3.09 -7.04
C ASP A 556 21.68 3.70 -7.92
N PRO A 557 21.45 4.86 -8.58
CA PRO A 557 22.41 5.45 -9.50
C PRO A 557 23.65 6.02 -8.79
N SER A 558 23.61 6.17 -7.46
CA SER A 558 24.77 6.61 -6.68
C SER A 558 25.84 5.51 -6.51
N LEU A 559 25.48 4.24 -6.75
CA LEU A 559 26.36 3.09 -6.58
C LEU A 559 26.91 2.65 -7.94
N LYS A 560 28.19 2.94 -8.19
CA LYS A 560 28.86 2.75 -9.47
C LYS A 560 29.52 1.36 -9.60
N SER A 561 29.82 0.70 -8.49
CA SER A 561 30.50 -0.59 -8.47
C SER A 561 29.78 -1.65 -7.62
N ASP A 562 30.05 -2.93 -7.92
CA ASP A 562 29.53 -4.07 -7.15
C ASP A 562 30.04 -4.06 -5.71
N ARG A 563 31.29 -3.60 -5.49
CA ARG A 563 31.84 -3.37 -4.15
C ARG A 563 31.00 -2.37 -3.35
N GLU A 564 30.66 -1.23 -3.94
CA GLU A 564 29.82 -0.22 -3.27
C GLU A 564 28.41 -0.76 -2.94
N ARG A 565 27.84 -1.58 -3.84
CA ARG A 565 26.56 -2.27 -3.59
C ARG A 565 26.65 -3.25 -2.44
N ILE A 566 27.69 -4.08 -2.40
CA ILE A 566 27.96 -5.01 -1.29
C ILE A 566 28.11 -4.23 0.02
N GLN A 567 28.93 -3.18 0.04
CA GLN A 567 29.10 -2.32 1.21
C GLN A 567 27.75 -1.72 1.67
N ARG A 568 26.89 -1.31 0.74
CA ARG A 568 25.56 -0.81 1.06
C ARG A 568 24.66 -1.85 1.73
N PHE A 569 24.71 -3.12 1.30
CA PHE A 569 23.95 -4.19 1.96
C PHE A 569 24.38 -4.37 3.43
N PHE A 570 25.68 -4.44 3.69
CA PHE A 570 26.19 -4.63 5.06
C PHE A 570 25.91 -3.42 5.96
N MET A 571 26.12 -2.20 5.46
CA MET A 571 25.80 -0.98 6.22
C MET A 571 24.31 -0.89 6.57
N GLN A 572 23.40 -1.30 5.68
CA GLN A 572 21.96 -1.21 5.93
C GLN A 572 21.44 -2.32 6.87
N ALA A 573 22.03 -3.52 6.86
CA ALA A 573 21.61 -4.62 7.73
C ALA A 573 22.31 -4.64 9.09
N TYR A 574 23.62 -4.37 9.13
CA TYR A 574 24.46 -4.54 10.34
C TYR A 574 25.03 -3.23 10.88
N ALA A 575 24.78 -2.10 10.22
CA ALA A 575 25.34 -0.79 10.59
C ALA A 575 26.89 -0.76 10.66
N ARG A 576 27.56 -1.64 9.88
CA ARG A 576 29.01 -1.67 9.70
C ARG A 576 29.38 -1.94 8.24
N PRO A 577 30.59 -1.55 7.80
CA PRO A 577 31.08 -1.94 6.48
C PRO A 577 31.31 -3.46 6.42
N ALA A 578 31.21 -4.00 5.20
CA ALA A 578 31.66 -5.34 4.90
C ALA A 578 33.19 -5.41 5.03
N SER A 579 33.70 -6.46 5.66
CA SER A 579 35.13 -6.79 5.67
C SER A 579 35.62 -7.18 4.27
N GLU A 580 36.93 -7.13 4.05
CA GLU A 580 37.52 -7.51 2.76
C GLU A 580 37.23 -8.98 2.38
N GLU A 581 37.17 -9.87 3.38
CA GLU A 581 36.79 -11.28 3.18
C GLU A 581 35.33 -11.40 2.71
N GLU A 582 34.40 -10.68 3.35
CA GLU A 582 32.98 -10.66 2.97
C GLU A 582 32.77 -10.05 1.58
N VAL A 583 33.48 -8.97 1.25
CA VAL A 583 33.45 -8.37 -0.09
C VAL A 583 33.95 -9.37 -1.14
N THR A 584 35.09 -10.00 -0.87
CA THR A 584 35.69 -10.97 -1.80
C THR A 584 34.76 -12.16 -2.04
N ALA A 585 34.19 -12.74 -0.98
CA ALA A 585 33.22 -13.83 -1.09
C ALA A 585 31.98 -13.45 -1.91
N CYS A 586 31.44 -12.24 -1.70
CA CYS A 586 30.29 -11.75 -2.48
C CYS A 586 30.67 -11.52 -3.95
N LEU A 587 31.83 -10.95 -4.25
CA LEU A 587 32.30 -10.73 -5.62
C LEU A 587 32.60 -12.04 -6.35
N ASP A 588 33.17 -13.04 -5.66
CA ASP A 588 33.40 -14.37 -6.22
C ASP A 588 32.07 -15.08 -6.53
N TYR A 589 31.05 -14.87 -5.70
CA TYR A 589 29.68 -15.33 -5.98
C TYR A 589 29.08 -14.62 -7.20
N LEU A 590 29.15 -13.29 -7.28
CA LEU A 590 28.66 -12.49 -8.42
C LEU A 590 29.34 -12.87 -9.74
N SER A 591 30.63 -13.21 -9.69
CA SER A 591 31.41 -13.61 -10.87
C SER A 591 31.30 -15.10 -11.24
N GLY A 592 30.59 -15.91 -10.45
CA GLY A 592 30.38 -17.34 -10.73
C GLY A 592 31.59 -18.24 -10.49
N LYS A 593 32.65 -17.74 -9.83
CA LYS A 593 33.87 -18.50 -9.52
C LYS A 593 33.66 -19.68 -8.56
N VAL A 594 32.48 -19.77 -7.94
CA VAL A 594 32.10 -20.84 -7.00
C VAL A 594 31.80 -22.18 -7.72
N SER A 595 31.77 -22.19 -9.05
CA SER A 595 31.62 -23.40 -9.88
C SER A 595 32.96 -23.85 -10.47
N ASP A 596 33.34 -25.13 -10.30
CA ASP A 596 34.56 -25.70 -10.90
C ASP A 596 34.53 -25.76 -12.44
N LYS A 597 33.33 -25.67 -13.05
CA LYS A 597 33.12 -25.83 -14.49
C LYS A 597 33.36 -24.52 -15.26
N LEU A 598 32.95 -23.37 -14.70
CA LEU A 598 32.96 -22.10 -15.42
C LEU A 598 34.38 -21.54 -15.68
N PRO A 599 35.33 -21.55 -14.73
CA PRO A 599 36.70 -21.11 -14.97
C PRO A 599 37.44 -21.95 -16.02
N LYS A 600 37.12 -23.25 -16.12
CA LYS A 600 37.72 -24.16 -17.12
C LYS A 600 37.23 -23.83 -18.53
N LEU A 601 35.92 -23.61 -18.69
CA LEU A 601 35.31 -23.23 -19.97
C LEU A 601 35.81 -21.86 -20.45
N VAL A 602 35.94 -20.88 -19.56
CA VAL A 602 36.49 -19.55 -19.90
C VAL A 602 37.93 -19.65 -20.39
N LYS A 603 38.76 -20.49 -19.74
CA LYS A 603 40.13 -20.73 -20.19
C LYS A 603 40.19 -21.43 -21.55
N GLU A 604 39.33 -22.43 -21.78
CA GLU A 604 39.21 -23.11 -23.07
C GLU A 604 38.81 -22.12 -24.19
N GLN A 605 37.85 -21.24 -23.92
CA GLN A 605 37.41 -20.18 -24.85
C GLN A 605 38.56 -19.26 -25.26
N GLU A 606 39.39 -18.81 -24.31
CA GLU A 606 40.55 -17.95 -24.58
C GLU A 606 41.60 -18.66 -25.45
N ASP A 607 41.87 -19.93 -25.18
CA ASP A 607 42.84 -20.72 -25.94
C ASP A 607 42.35 -20.99 -27.37
N LEU A 608 41.06 -21.28 -27.55
CA LEU A 608 40.43 -21.44 -28.87
C LEU A 608 40.49 -20.15 -29.70
N LYS A 609 40.17 -18.99 -29.08
CA LYS A 609 40.27 -17.68 -29.75
C LYS A 609 41.69 -17.36 -30.20
N LYS A 610 42.70 -17.63 -29.37
CA LYS A 610 44.11 -17.45 -29.76
C LYS A 610 44.51 -18.31 -30.95
N LYS A 611 44.09 -19.58 -30.97
CA LYS A 611 44.35 -20.50 -32.10
C LYS A 611 43.67 -20.04 -33.38
N LEU A 612 42.42 -19.56 -33.28
CA LEU A 612 41.66 -19.07 -34.43
C LEU A 612 42.33 -17.87 -35.09
N VAL A 613 42.82 -16.92 -34.29
CA VAL A 613 43.57 -15.75 -34.79
C VAL A 613 44.86 -16.19 -35.52
N ALA A 614 45.58 -17.17 -34.98
CA ALA A 614 46.81 -17.67 -35.60
C ALA A 614 46.54 -18.36 -36.96
N LEU A 615 45.50 -19.20 -37.05
CA LEU A 615 45.13 -19.87 -38.30
C LEU A 615 44.62 -18.90 -39.36
N ARG A 616 43.77 -17.93 -38.98
CA ARG A 616 43.31 -16.88 -39.89
C ARG A 616 44.47 -16.05 -40.43
N ARG A 617 45.46 -15.72 -39.60
CA ARG A 617 46.70 -15.05 -40.05
C ARG A 617 47.50 -15.92 -41.02
N GLY A 618 47.62 -17.22 -40.75
CA GLY A 618 48.30 -18.17 -41.63
C GLY A 618 47.61 -18.31 -42.99
N ARG A 619 46.28 -18.29 -43.01
CA ARG A 619 45.46 -18.29 -44.22
C ARG A 619 45.67 -17.02 -45.04
N GLU A 620 45.62 -15.86 -44.39
CA GLU A 620 45.80 -14.55 -45.04
C GLU A 620 47.17 -14.44 -45.71
N GLN A 621 48.24 -14.92 -45.06
CA GLN A 621 49.60 -14.94 -45.60
C GLN A 621 49.73 -15.77 -46.90
N LYS A 622 48.84 -16.75 -47.12
CA LYS A 622 48.84 -17.57 -48.35
C LYS A 622 48.04 -16.93 -49.48
N ILE A 623 47.04 -16.11 -49.16
CA ILE A 623 46.10 -15.52 -50.13
C ILE A 623 46.55 -14.13 -50.58
N ALA A 624 47.06 -13.30 -49.65
CA ALA A 624 47.42 -11.91 -49.93
C ALA A 624 48.35 -11.69 -51.15
N PRO A 625 49.39 -12.54 -51.41
CA PRO A 625 50.23 -12.38 -52.59
C PRO A 625 49.50 -12.65 -53.91
N VAL A 626 48.57 -13.62 -53.91
CA VAL A 626 47.75 -13.96 -55.08
C VAL A 626 46.71 -12.88 -55.33
N GLN A 627 46.07 -12.39 -54.27
CA GLN A 627 45.09 -11.31 -54.33
C GLN A 627 45.69 -10.00 -54.83
N SER A 628 46.89 -9.62 -54.37
CA SER A 628 47.57 -8.41 -54.83
C SER A 628 47.92 -8.48 -56.33
N ARG A 629 48.31 -9.66 -56.83
CA ARG A 629 48.62 -9.86 -58.25
C ARG A 629 47.36 -9.74 -59.12
N VAL A 630 46.29 -10.46 -58.77
CA VAL A 630 45.02 -10.42 -59.50
C VAL A 630 44.38 -9.03 -59.45
N GLN A 631 44.49 -8.33 -58.32
CA GLN A 631 44.02 -6.95 -58.20
C GLN A 631 44.77 -5.98 -59.14
N THR A 632 46.10 -6.14 -59.26
CA THR A 632 46.90 -5.32 -60.19
C THR A 632 46.53 -5.57 -61.66
N GLU A 633 46.26 -6.83 -62.02
CA GLU A 633 45.82 -7.23 -63.36
C GLU A 633 44.44 -6.66 -63.70
N VAL A 634 43.50 -6.68 -62.77
CA VAL A 634 42.14 -6.11 -62.93
C VAL A 634 42.16 -4.58 -62.97
N ASP A 635 42.97 -3.94 -62.12
CA ASP A 635 43.11 -2.47 -62.10
C ASP A 635 43.73 -1.94 -63.42
N ALA A 636 44.68 -2.67 -64.02
CA ALA A 636 45.25 -2.33 -65.31
C ALA A 636 44.24 -2.45 -66.47
N ARG A 637 43.37 -3.47 -66.45
CA ARG A 637 42.29 -3.64 -67.45
C ARG A 637 41.24 -2.54 -67.32
N ASN A 638 40.84 -2.22 -66.10
CA ASN A 638 39.91 -1.11 -65.82
C ASN A 638 40.46 0.25 -66.26
N ALA A 639 41.76 0.50 -66.07
CA ALA A 639 42.42 1.72 -66.54
C ALA A 639 42.42 1.83 -68.07
N ALA A 640 42.71 0.73 -68.79
CA ALA A 640 42.65 0.67 -70.25
C ALA A 640 41.22 0.84 -70.79
N GLN A 641 40.20 0.34 -70.06
CA GLN A 641 38.79 0.50 -70.40
C GLN A 641 38.32 1.95 -70.24
N LYS A 642 38.93 2.71 -69.31
CA LYS A 642 38.62 4.12 -69.05
C LYS A 642 39.09 5.06 -70.18
N GLU A 643 40.15 4.69 -70.91
CA GLU A 643 40.65 5.43 -72.08
C GLU A 643 39.79 5.23 -73.34
N GLN A 644 38.95 4.19 -73.38
CA GLN A 644 38.06 3.87 -74.53
C GLN A 644 36.65 4.50 -74.43
N GLY A 645 36.38 5.31 -73.40
CA GLY A 645 35.11 5.99 -73.16
C GLY A 645 34.27 5.33 -72.08
N GLU A 646 33.87 6.11 -71.06
CA GLU A 646 33.11 5.62 -69.91
C GLU A 646 31.66 5.25 -70.28
N VAL A 647 31.29 3.98 -70.06
CA VAL A 647 29.90 3.53 -70.22
C VAL A 647 29.14 3.83 -68.94
N GLN A 648 28.44 4.97 -68.93
CA GLN A 648 27.47 5.31 -67.88
C GLN A 648 26.30 4.33 -67.92
N ILE A 649 25.99 3.72 -66.79
CA ILE A 649 24.89 2.74 -66.67
C ILE A 649 23.86 3.20 -65.65
N ASP A 650 22.63 3.32 -66.13
CA ASP A 650 21.46 3.41 -65.27
C ASP A 650 21.02 2.00 -64.87
N LEU A 651 21.18 1.68 -63.59
CA LEU A 651 20.89 0.35 -63.04
C LEU A 651 19.39 0.07 -62.84
N LYS A 652 18.52 1.06 -63.07
CA LYS A 652 17.05 0.96 -63.03
C LYS A 652 16.54 0.24 -61.77
N PRO A 653 16.67 0.84 -60.57
CA PRO A 653 16.19 0.22 -59.34
C PRO A 653 14.68 0.00 -59.38
N PHE A 654 14.22 -1.04 -58.71
CA PHE A 654 12.80 -1.33 -58.54
C PHE A 654 12.11 -0.33 -57.59
N ALA A 655 12.84 0.15 -56.59
CA ALA A 655 12.43 1.25 -55.71
C ALA A 655 13.67 2.03 -55.25
N ARG A 656 13.54 3.35 -55.06
CA ARG A 656 14.63 4.24 -54.64
C ARG A 656 14.14 5.26 -53.63
N TRP A 657 14.92 5.45 -52.56
CA TRP A 657 14.68 6.48 -51.54
C TRP A 657 15.93 7.35 -51.42
N ASP A 658 15.80 8.63 -51.77
CA ASP A 658 16.87 9.63 -51.69
C ASP A 658 16.90 10.38 -50.34
N PHE A 659 15.80 10.32 -49.57
CA PHE A 659 15.65 10.99 -48.28
C PHE A 659 16.01 12.49 -48.30
N GLU A 660 15.90 13.17 -49.46
CA GLU A 660 16.24 14.60 -49.57
C GLU A 660 15.20 15.49 -48.88
N GLY A 661 13.93 15.06 -48.84
CA GLY A 661 12.84 15.81 -48.20
C GLY A 661 11.73 14.98 -47.56
N ASP A 662 11.49 13.74 -48.03
CA ASP A 662 10.48 12.85 -47.47
C ASP A 662 10.93 11.38 -47.46
N THR A 663 10.04 10.47 -47.07
CA THR A 663 10.28 9.02 -47.02
C THR A 663 9.70 8.28 -48.23
N LYS A 664 9.37 8.99 -49.31
CA LYS A 664 8.70 8.38 -50.47
C LYS A 664 9.71 7.75 -51.42
N ASP A 665 9.26 6.66 -52.02
CA ASP A 665 9.94 6.05 -53.17
C ASP A 665 9.86 6.99 -54.38
N SER A 666 11.02 7.36 -54.94
CA SER A 666 11.17 8.27 -56.07
C SER A 666 11.05 7.58 -57.43
N THR A 667 11.06 6.25 -57.47
CA THR A 667 11.04 5.44 -58.71
C THR A 667 9.78 4.58 -58.83
N GLY A 668 9.21 4.16 -57.71
CA GLY A 668 8.02 3.31 -57.64
C GLY A 668 6.96 3.78 -56.62
N GLY A 669 6.10 2.85 -56.20
CA GLY A 669 4.99 3.11 -55.28
C GLY A 669 5.25 2.68 -53.82
N MET A 670 6.48 2.33 -53.47
CA MET A 670 6.83 1.80 -52.14
C MET A 670 7.11 2.91 -51.12
N HIS A 671 6.18 3.85 -50.95
CA HIS A 671 6.35 4.97 -50.03
C HIS A 671 6.54 4.51 -48.58
N GLY A 672 7.50 5.11 -47.89
CA GLY A 672 7.86 4.82 -46.50
C GLY A 672 7.05 5.64 -45.49
N GLU A 673 6.75 5.02 -44.36
CA GLU A 673 6.17 5.66 -43.17
C GLU A 673 7.22 5.63 -42.04
N ALA A 674 7.65 6.80 -41.57
CA ALA A 674 8.55 6.92 -40.44
C ALA A 674 7.83 6.68 -39.10
N LYS A 675 8.40 5.83 -38.24
CA LYS A 675 7.87 5.52 -36.90
C LYS A 675 8.94 5.68 -35.83
N GLY A 676 8.53 6.05 -34.62
CA GLY A 676 9.44 6.32 -33.50
C GLY A 676 10.17 7.64 -33.69
N ALA A 677 11.46 7.69 -33.32
CA ALA A 677 12.26 8.91 -33.41
C ALA A 677 12.94 9.12 -34.79
N ALA A 678 12.58 8.36 -35.82
CA ALA A 678 13.12 8.51 -37.17
C ALA A 678 12.51 9.72 -37.88
N LYS A 679 13.35 10.49 -38.58
CA LYS A 679 12.93 11.70 -39.30
C LYS A 679 13.93 12.08 -40.39
N VAL A 680 13.44 12.68 -41.48
CA VAL A 680 14.29 13.28 -42.52
C VAL A 680 14.81 14.62 -41.99
N ILE A 681 16.14 14.79 -41.97
CA ILE A 681 16.82 16.04 -41.60
C ILE A 681 18.04 16.20 -42.50
N ASP A 682 18.22 17.42 -43.06
CA ASP A 682 19.39 17.82 -43.84
C ASP A 682 19.73 16.85 -44.99
N GLY A 683 18.71 16.43 -45.74
CA GLY A 683 18.85 15.53 -46.89
C GLY A 683 19.25 14.09 -46.53
N SER A 684 18.92 13.64 -45.32
CA SER A 684 19.17 12.26 -44.88
C SER A 684 18.11 11.76 -43.91
N MET A 685 17.91 10.45 -43.85
CA MET A 685 17.08 9.79 -42.84
C MET A 685 17.87 9.59 -41.54
N PHE A 686 17.52 10.34 -40.50
CA PHE A 686 18.12 10.21 -39.18
C PHE A 686 17.47 9.08 -38.36
N LEU A 687 18.28 8.15 -37.85
CA LEU A 687 17.86 6.95 -37.13
C LEU A 687 18.44 6.95 -35.72
N ARG A 688 17.59 7.19 -34.70
CA ARG A 688 17.98 7.06 -33.28
C ARG A 688 16.78 6.64 -32.42
N GLY A 689 16.46 5.34 -32.43
CA GLY A 689 15.27 4.81 -31.75
C GLY A 689 13.98 4.90 -32.58
N GLY A 690 14.11 4.84 -33.91
CA GLY A 690 13.01 4.81 -34.88
C GLY A 690 13.41 4.10 -36.16
N GLY A 691 12.47 3.96 -37.10
CA GLY A 691 12.71 3.35 -38.42
C GLY A 691 11.67 3.77 -39.45
N VAL A 692 11.77 3.26 -40.67
CA VAL A 692 10.83 3.54 -41.76
C VAL A 692 10.33 2.22 -42.35
N TRP A 693 9.02 2.10 -42.55
CA TRP A 693 8.37 0.92 -43.13
C TRP A 693 7.65 1.29 -44.42
N THR A 694 7.90 0.56 -45.50
CA THR A 694 7.33 0.89 -46.82
C THR A 694 5.99 0.22 -47.07
N SER A 695 5.23 0.73 -48.03
CA SER A 695 4.17 -0.04 -48.69
C SER A 695 4.71 -1.37 -49.25
N PRO A 696 3.89 -2.43 -49.34
CA PRO A 696 4.34 -3.73 -49.81
C PRO A 696 4.86 -3.75 -51.26
N ILE A 697 5.76 -4.69 -51.56
CA ILE A 697 6.29 -4.93 -52.91
C ILE A 697 5.19 -5.30 -53.90
N SER A 698 5.31 -4.82 -55.14
CA SER A 698 4.31 -5.00 -56.20
C SER A 698 4.54 -6.21 -57.11
N LYS A 699 5.56 -7.05 -56.83
CA LYS A 699 5.88 -8.31 -57.53
C LYS A 699 6.58 -9.30 -56.60
N ASP A 700 6.63 -10.56 -57.01
CA ASP A 700 7.34 -11.62 -56.29
C ASP A 700 8.86 -11.48 -56.49
N LEU A 701 9.63 -11.61 -55.41
CA LEU A 701 11.09 -11.56 -55.43
C LEU A 701 11.65 -12.90 -54.92
N ARG A 702 12.40 -13.57 -55.80
CA ARG A 702 13.19 -14.79 -55.51
C ARG A 702 14.68 -14.53 -55.50
N GLU A 703 15.10 -13.48 -56.18
CA GLU A 703 16.42 -12.89 -56.14
C GLU A 703 16.24 -11.37 -56.15
N PHE A 704 17.13 -10.66 -55.48
CA PHE A 704 17.07 -9.21 -55.32
C PHE A 704 18.40 -8.68 -54.83
N SER A 705 18.60 -7.37 -54.94
CA SER A 705 19.76 -6.71 -54.36
C SER A 705 19.33 -5.53 -53.51
N LEU A 706 19.88 -5.46 -52.29
CA LEU A 706 19.70 -4.34 -51.38
C LEU A 706 20.92 -3.44 -51.47
N GLU A 707 20.71 -2.14 -51.63
CA GLU A 707 21.75 -1.13 -51.64
C GLU A 707 21.40 -0.03 -50.64
N VAL A 708 22.37 0.35 -49.81
CA VAL A 708 22.22 1.43 -48.84
C VAL A 708 23.50 2.23 -48.72
N GLN A 709 23.40 3.56 -48.83
CA GLN A 709 24.46 4.50 -48.49
C GLN A 709 24.14 5.15 -47.14
N LEU A 710 25.04 4.98 -46.18
CA LEU A 710 24.79 5.40 -44.80
C LEU A 710 26.06 5.83 -44.09
N GLN A 711 25.90 6.55 -42.97
CA GLN A 711 26.95 6.82 -41.99
C GLN A 711 26.42 6.54 -40.59
N LEU A 712 27.18 5.76 -39.82
CA LEU A 712 26.87 5.40 -38.44
C LEU A 712 27.26 6.55 -37.49
N ASP A 713 26.52 6.71 -36.39
CA ASP A 713 26.91 7.68 -35.35
C ASP A 713 28.12 7.19 -34.53
N ASN A 714 28.30 5.87 -34.42
CA ASN A 714 29.39 5.21 -33.70
C ASN A 714 29.65 3.80 -34.29
N GLY A 715 30.88 3.50 -34.66
CA GLY A 715 31.27 2.20 -35.22
C GLY A 715 31.25 1.06 -34.21
N ASN A 716 31.24 1.36 -32.90
CA ASN A 716 31.13 0.37 -31.83
C ASN A 716 29.69 0.21 -31.30
N GLN A 717 28.69 0.66 -32.05
CA GLN A 717 27.29 0.50 -31.64
C GLN A 717 26.87 -0.97 -31.58
N ALA A 718 25.88 -1.26 -30.73
CA ALA A 718 25.23 -2.57 -30.70
C ALA A 718 24.43 -2.77 -32.01
N GLY A 719 24.42 -4.00 -32.54
CA GLY A 719 23.97 -4.25 -33.90
C GLY A 719 22.56 -3.80 -34.27
N GLY A 720 22.35 -3.56 -35.58
CA GLY A 720 21.11 -2.98 -36.12
C GLY A 720 21.00 -3.12 -37.64
N GLY A 721 19.77 -3.07 -38.15
CA GLY A 721 19.48 -3.23 -39.59
C GLY A 721 19.51 -1.90 -40.34
N ALA A 722 20.36 -1.80 -41.37
CA ALA A 722 20.41 -0.65 -42.25
C ALA A 722 19.25 -0.66 -43.25
N MET A 723 19.07 -1.78 -43.95
CA MET A 723 17.97 -2.01 -44.89
C MET A 723 17.61 -3.49 -44.90
N SER A 724 16.34 -3.82 -44.73
CA SER A 724 15.86 -5.19 -44.67
C SER A 724 14.61 -5.39 -45.54
N LEU A 725 14.54 -6.50 -46.27
CA LEU A 725 13.33 -6.97 -46.92
C LEU A 725 12.67 -8.01 -46.01
N GLN A 726 11.48 -7.68 -45.49
CA GLN A 726 10.76 -8.55 -44.55
C GLN A 726 9.36 -8.91 -45.07
N ARG A 727 8.82 -10.02 -44.58
CA ARG A 727 7.39 -10.31 -44.72
C ARG A 727 6.55 -9.31 -43.93
N SER A 728 5.31 -9.08 -44.35
CA SER A 728 4.40 -8.11 -43.71
C SER A 728 4.04 -8.45 -42.26
N ASP A 729 4.35 -9.66 -41.77
CA ASP A 729 4.24 -10.03 -40.35
C ASP A 729 5.47 -9.65 -39.52
N GLY A 730 6.54 -9.18 -40.17
CA GLY A 730 7.81 -8.79 -39.56
C GLY A 730 8.59 -9.95 -38.94
N LYS A 731 8.25 -11.21 -39.24
CA LYS A 731 8.91 -12.39 -38.62
C LYS A 731 10.07 -12.94 -39.44
N VAL A 732 9.93 -12.98 -40.76
CA VAL A 732 10.95 -13.49 -41.69
C VAL A 732 11.51 -12.32 -42.48
N PHE A 733 12.84 -12.20 -42.52
CA PHE A 733 13.52 -11.13 -43.24
C PHE A 733 14.91 -11.59 -43.70
N ASP A 734 15.45 -10.83 -44.65
CA ASP A 734 16.84 -10.85 -45.09
C ASP A 734 17.25 -9.37 -45.20
N GLY A 735 18.42 -9.01 -44.68
CA GLY A 735 18.79 -7.59 -44.58
C GLY A 735 20.26 -7.31 -44.36
N ILE A 736 20.65 -6.07 -44.63
CA ILE A 736 21.97 -5.52 -44.38
C ILE A 736 22.05 -5.14 -42.90
N VAL A 737 22.82 -5.91 -42.11
CA VAL A 737 22.95 -5.72 -40.67
C VAL A 737 24.40 -5.42 -40.28
N TYR A 738 24.57 -4.57 -39.28
CA TYR A 738 25.87 -4.19 -38.72
C TYR A 738 26.07 -4.76 -37.31
N ALA A 739 27.29 -5.16 -36.97
CA ALA A 739 27.77 -5.44 -35.61
C ALA A 739 26.90 -6.40 -34.75
N GLU A 740 26.21 -7.35 -35.38
CA GLU A 740 25.35 -8.34 -34.69
C GLU A 740 26.12 -9.58 -34.22
N VAL A 741 26.97 -10.16 -35.07
CA VAL A 741 27.75 -11.37 -34.74
C VAL A 741 29.20 -11.05 -34.38
N SER A 742 29.79 -10.05 -35.05
CA SER A 742 31.14 -9.60 -34.79
C SER A 742 31.17 -8.07 -34.75
N PRO A 743 31.88 -7.45 -33.80
CA PRO A 743 31.99 -6.01 -33.72
C PRO A 743 32.47 -5.42 -35.05
N ARG A 744 31.90 -4.28 -35.42
CA ARG A 744 32.30 -3.50 -36.60
C ARG A 744 32.18 -4.17 -37.98
N THR A 745 31.55 -5.33 -38.10
CA THR A 745 31.40 -6.01 -39.40
C THR A 745 29.99 -5.92 -39.99
N TRP A 746 29.90 -5.92 -41.32
CA TRP A 746 28.64 -6.07 -42.06
C TRP A 746 28.32 -7.56 -42.29
N LEU A 747 27.04 -7.92 -42.16
CA LEU A 747 26.58 -9.30 -42.34
C LEU A 747 25.13 -9.34 -42.83
N THR A 748 24.72 -10.47 -43.40
CA THR A 748 23.31 -10.69 -43.72
C THR A 748 22.55 -11.06 -42.45
N GLY A 749 21.46 -10.34 -42.17
CA GLY A 749 20.57 -10.60 -41.04
C GLY A 749 19.38 -11.46 -41.44
N SER A 750 18.92 -12.33 -40.54
CA SER A 750 17.76 -13.19 -40.75
C SER A 750 17.05 -13.56 -39.45
N ASP A 751 15.85 -14.10 -39.57
CA ASP A 751 15.03 -14.52 -38.43
C ASP A 751 15.72 -15.58 -37.58
N LYS A 752 15.79 -15.35 -36.26
CA LYS A 752 16.47 -16.22 -35.29
C LYS A 752 17.93 -16.55 -35.66
N HIS A 753 18.58 -15.73 -36.48
CA HIS A 753 19.91 -15.96 -37.04
C HIS A 753 20.00 -17.21 -37.95
N ALA A 754 18.88 -17.74 -38.44
CA ALA A 754 18.83 -18.99 -39.21
C ALA A 754 19.71 -18.99 -40.47
N ARG A 755 19.85 -17.81 -41.10
CA ARG A 755 20.68 -17.56 -42.29
C ARG A 755 21.69 -16.44 -42.05
N THR A 756 21.91 -16.06 -40.79
CA THR A 756 22.83 -14.99 -40.44
C THR A 756 24.25 -15.52 -40.41
N ALA A 757 25.11 -14.96 -41.25
CA ALA A 757 26.52 -15.32 -41.27
C ALA A 757 27.39 -14.12 -41.65
N PRO A 758 28.57 -13.97 -41.02
CA PRO A 758 29.56 -12.99 -41.47
C PRO A 758 30.14 -13.44 -42.82
N PHE A 759 30.38 -12.49 -43.72
CA PHE A 759 31.08 -12.75 -44.98
C PHE A 759 32.60 -12.93 -44.75
N GLY A 760 33.11 -12.72 -43.54
CA GLY A 760 34.55 -12.77 -43.24
C GLY A 760 35.32 -11.55 -43.76
N GLY A 761 34.63 -10.44 -44.06
CA GLY A 761 35.25 -9.15 -44.35
C GLY A 761 35.91 -8.53 -43.11
N SER A 762 36.85 -7.60 -43.32
CA SER A 762 37.50 -6.85 -42.25
C SER A 762 36.53 -5.92 -41.52
N GLU A 763 36.88 -5.57 -40.28
CA GLU A 763 36.16 -4.55 -39.51
C GLU A 763 36.07 -3.23 -40.29
N ASP A 764 34.87 -2.66 -40.37
CA ASP A 764 34.63 -1.37 -40.99
C ASP A 764 35.01 -0.25 -40.01
N MET A 765 36.21 0.30 -40.23
CA MET A 765 36.80 1.38 -39.45
C MET A 765 36.40 2.77 -39.96
N GLU A 766 35.54 2.84 -40.98
CA GLU A 766 35.18 4.07 -41.69
C GLU A 766 33.68 4.38 -41.67
N ALA A 767 32.81 3.39 -41.43
CA ALA A 767 31.35 3.56 -41.44
C ALA A 767 30.82 4.63 -40.49
N ASP A 768 31.55 4.99 -39.44
CA ASP A 768 31.23 6.09 -38.52
C ASP A 768 31.94 7.42 -38.85
N LYS A 769 32.95 7.38 -39.71
CA LYS A 769 33.76 8.54 -40.10
C LYS A 769 33.29 9.21 -41.39
N ARG A 770 32.74 8.43 -42.32
CA ARG A 770 32.22 8.91 -43.60
C ARG A 770 31.03 8.07 -44.08
N PRO A 771 30.23 8.58 -45.02
CA PRO A 771 29.27 7.75 -45.73
C PRO A 771 29.95 6.57 -46.45
N VAL A 772 29.39 5.39 -46.28
CA VAL A 772 29.79 4.14 -46.94
C VAL A 772 28.60 3.54 -47.68
N ARG A 773 28.86 2.87 -48.79
CA ARG A 773 27.83 2.19 -49.60
C ARG A 773 27.97 0.69 -49.46
N ILE A 774 26.88 0.04 -49.05
CA ILE A 774 26.82 -1.41 -48.85
C ILE A 774 25.78 -1.99 -49.79
N ILE A 775 26.18 -3.03 -50.51
CA ILE A 775 25.30 -3.75 -51.43
C ILE A 775 25.31 -5.22 -51.04
N MET A 776 24.14 -5.82 -50.85
CA MET A 776 23.99 -7.26 -50.66
C MET A 776 23.12 -7.85 -51.76
N VAL A 777 23.68 -8.80 -52.50
CA VAL A 777 23.05 -9.48 -53.63
C VAL A 777 22.58 -10.86 -53.18
N TYR A 778 21.28 -11.09 -53.24
CA TYR A 778 20.62 -12.36 -52.87
C TYR A 778 20.22 -13.09 -54.15
N LYS A 779 20.87 -14.22 -54.44
CA LYS A 779 20.62 -15.02 -55.64
C LYS A 779 19.56 -16.09 -55.42
N ALA A 780 18.92 -16.51 -56.52
CA ALA A 780 17.87 -17.51 -56.49
C ALA A 780 18.32 -18.89 -55.96
N ASP A 781 19.61 -19.20 -55.98
CA ASP A 781 20.21 -20.43 -55.45
C ASP A 781 20.50 -20.38 -53.93
N GLY A 782 20.17 -19.27 -53.26
CA GLY A 782 20.44 -19.06 -51.83
C GLY A 782 21.81 -18.47 -51.52
N THR A 783 22.60 -18.15 -52.55
CA THR A 783 23.89 -17.48 -52.40
C THR A 783 23.68 -15.98 -52.12
N THR A 784 24.35 -15.48 -51.09
CA THR A 784 24.40 -14.05 -50.76
C THR A 784 25.83 -13.53 -50.92
N ILE A 785 25.98 -12.38 -51.57
CA ILE A 785 27.27 -11.73 -51.83
C ILE A 785 27.21 -10.28 -51.32
N ALA A 786 28.21 -9.83 -50.59
CA ALA A 786 28.30 -8.46 -50.10
C ALA A 786 29.37 -7.65 -50.82
N TYR A 787 29.11 -6.37 -51.01
CA TYR A 787 30.05 -5.38 -51.54
C TYR A 787 30.08 -4.14 -50.66
N ARG A 788 31.26 -3.57 -50.50
CA ARG A 788 31.53 -2.29 -49.82
C ARG A 788 32.15 -1.34 -50.84
N ASP A 789 31.51 -0.20 -51.09
CA ASP A 789 31.96 0.84 -52.04
C ASP A 789 32.36 0.21 -53.39
N GLY A 790 31.54 -0.72 -53.88
CA GLY A 790 31.71 -1.40 -55.15
C GLY A 790 32.72 -2.56 -55.17
N LYS A 791 33.43 -2.81 -54.07
CA LYS A 791 34.40 -3.92 -53.95
C LYS A 791 33.82 -5.09 -53.17
N PRO A 792 34.15 -6.35 -53.49
CA PRO A 792 33.69 -7.50 -52.72
C PRO A 792 34.07 -7.40 -51.24
N TYR A 793 33.09 -7.66 -50.36
CA TYR A 793 33.24 -7.62 -48.91
C TYR A 793 33.17 -9.04 -48.34
N GLY A 794 34.34 -9.68 -48.23
CA GLY A 794 34.46 -11.06 -47.77
C GLY A 794 34.12 -12.10 -48.84
N LYS A 795 33.84 -13.33 -48.39
CA LYS A 795 33.45 -14.48 -49.22
C LYS A 795 31.95 -14.55 -49.42
N SER A 796 31.50 -15.16 -50.52
CA SER A 796 30.08 -15.49 -50.70
C SER A 796 29.61 -16.52 -49.67
N ILE A 797 28.34 -16.45 -49.27
CA ILE A 797 27.74 -17.39 -48.30
C ILE A 797 26.48 -18.01 -48.91
N ASN A 798 26.24 -19.30 -48.69
CA ASN A 798 24.97 -19.94 -49.03
C ASN A 798 24.35 -20.54 -47.77
N LYS A 799 23.25 -19.94 -47.33
CA LYS A 799 22.49 -20.36 -46.13
C LYS A 799 21.02 -20.67 -46.47
N GLY A 800 20.72 -20.87 -47.75
CA GLY A 800 19.35 -21.03 -48.23
C GLY A 800 18.67 -19.70 -48.56
N ARG A 801 17.42 -19.77 -49.03
CA ARG A 801 16.69 -18.64 -49.61
C ARG A 801 15.32 -18.43 -48.97
N VAL A 802 14.80 -17.21 -49.10
CA VAL A 802 13.41 -16.86 -48.82
C VAL A 802 12.76 -16.28 -50.06
N GLU A 803 11.52 -16.69 -50.31
CA GLU A 803 10.68 -16.08 -51.34
C GLU A 803 9.76 -15.02 -50.72
N TYR A 804 9.74 -13.83 -51.34
CA TYR A 804 8.94 -12.70 -50.93
C TYR A 804 7.83 -12.45 -51.95
N GLN A 805 6.59 -12.65 -51.54
CA GLN A 805 5.42 -12.52 -52.41
C GLN A 805 4.93 -11.07 -52.51
N LYS A 806 4.44 -10.70 -53.69
CA LYS A 806 3.70 -9.47 -53.97
C LYS A 806 2.63 -9.23 -52.90
N GLY A 807 2.60 -8.01 -52.36
CA GLY A 807 1.62 -7.60 -51.34
C GLY A 807 1.86 -8.15 -49.93
N LYS A 808 2.84 -9.05 -49.73
CA LYS A 808 3.12 -9.72 -48.44
C LYS A 808 4.54 -9.48 -47.92
N ALA A 809 5.27 -8.55 -48.53
CA ALA A 809 6.60 -8.18 -48.11
C ALA A 809 6.83 -6.69 -48.31
N GLN A 810 7.69 -6.10 -47.49
CA GLN A 810 7.97 -4.67 -47.46
C GLN A 810 9.42 -4.42 -47.06
N VAL A 811 9.93 -3.23 -47.36
CA VAL A 811 11.26 -2.80 -46.96
C VAL A 811 11.19 -2.05 -45.62
N VAL A 812 12.20 -2.25 -44.79
CA VAL A 812 12.36 -1.60 -43.49
C VAL A 812 13.75 -1.00 -43.35
N PHE A 813 13.81 0.23 -42.86
CA PHE A 813 15.05 0.95 -42.57
C PHE A 813 15.21 1.20 -41.08
N GLY A 814 16.45 1.10 -40.57
CA GLY A 814 16.81 1.40 -39.17
C GLY A 814 16.39 0.35 -38.14
N SER A 815 15.71 -0.71 -38.55
CA SER A 815 15.42 -1.89 -37.74
C SER A 815 15.82 -3.15 -38.49
N ARG A 816 16.29 -4.18 -37.76
CA ARG A 816 16.54 -5.51 -38.33
C ARG A 816 15.26 -6.09 -38.95
N HIS A 817 14.16 -6.11 -38.18
CA HIS A 817 12.84 -6.51 -38.64
C HIS A 817 11.76 -6.12 -37.61
N GLY A 818 10.49 -6.33 -37.93
CA GLY A 818 9.35 -6.15 -37.04
C GLY A 818 8.35 -5.11 -37.54
N LEU A 819 7.33 -4.80 -36.74
CA LEU A 819 6.25 -3.88 -37.11
C LEU A 819 6.25 -2.57 -36.31
N SER A 820 7.14 -2.42 -35.34
CA SER A 820 7.24 -1.24 -34.50
C SER A 820 8.67 -1.00 -34.02
N PRO A 821 9.07 0.26 -33.80
CA PRO A 821 10.36 0.58 -33.19
C PRO A 821 10.36 0.21 -31.69
N GLY A 822 11.47 -0.35 -31.16
CA GLY A 822 11.69 -0.36 -29.69
C GLY A 822 12.06 -1.67 -28.99
N GLU A 823 12.30 -2.79 -29.68
CA GLU A 823 12.89 -3.96 -29.02
C GLU A 823 14.41 -3.78 -28.85
N ARG A 824 14.92 -3.89 -27.61
CA ARG A 824 16.35 -3.70 -27.28
C ARG A 824 17.24 -4.54 -28.19
N GLY A 825 18.23 -3.91 -28.83
CA GLY A 825 19.24 -4.57 -29.67
C GLY A 825 18.88 -4.77 -31.15
N ARG A 826 17.82 -4.11 -31.67
CA ARG A 826 17.41 -4.21 -33.09
C ARG A 826 17.58 -2.95 -33.92
N SER A 827 17.85 -1.80 -33.29
CA SER A 827 17.81 -0.50 -33.93
C SER A 827 19.20 0.00 -34.32
N LEU A 828 19.34 0.47 -35.55
CA LEU A 828 20.56 1.12 -36.03
C LEU A 828 20.57 2.60 -35.60
N THR A 829 21.75 3.11 -35.25
CA THR A 829 21.98 4.53 -34.98
C THR A 829 22.91 5.16 -36.03
N GLY A 830 22.40 6.16 -36.74
CA GLY A 830 23.13 6.82 -37.84
C GLY A 830 22.20 7.55 -38.80
N ARG A 831 22.70 7.81 -40.01
CA ARG A 831 22.02 8.47 -41.12
C ARG A 831 22.04 7.60 -42.36
N ILE A 832 20.91 7.47 -43.05
CA ILE A 832 20.84 6.88 -44.38
C ILE A 832 20.65 8.02 -45.39
N PHE A 833 21.54 8.09 -46.37
CA PHE A 833 21.54 9.12 -47.42
C PHE A 833 20.82 8.63 -48.67
N GLU A 834 20.92 7.35 -48.99
CA GLU A 834 20.26 6.79 -50.17
C GLU A 834 20.02 5.29 -49.95
N ALA A 835 18.91 4.77 -50.45
CA ALA A 835 18.66 3.35 -50.51
C ALA A 835 17.98 2.93 -51.81
N ARG A 836 18.32 1.74 -52.31
CA ARG A 836 17.74 1.17 -53.53
C ARG A 836 17.45 -0.32 -53.35
N LEU A 837 16.31 -0.74 -53.88
CA LEU A 837 15.96 -2.15 -54.04
C LEU A 837 16.00 -2.49 -55.52
N TYR A 838 16.73 -3.54 -55.88
CA TYR A 838 16.72 -4.14 -57.20
C TYR A 838 15.97 -5.46 -57.14
N ASP A 839 15.12 -5.72 -58.14
CA ASP A 839 14.33 -6.94 -58.27
C ASP A 839 15.07 -8.12 -58.89
N ARG A 840 16.37 -7.99 -59.02
CA ARG A 840 17.28 -8.96 -59.63
C ARG A 840 18.58 -9.01 -58.85
N ALA A 841 19.32 -10.08 -59.03
CA ALA A 841 20.68 -10.16 -58.53
C ALA A 841 21.60 -9.29 -59.41
N LEU A 842 22.21 -8.25 -58.84
CA LEU A 842 23.20 -7.44 -59.54
C LEU A 842 24.46 -8.27 -59.83
N THR A 843 25.01 -8.10 -61.02
CA THR A 843 26.32 -8.64 -61.36
C THR A 843 27.43 -7.90 -60.58
N PRO A 844 28.62 -8.50 -60.41
CA PRO A 844 29.75 -7.83 -59.73
C PRO A 844 30.07 -6.45 -60.33
N GLN A 845 30.01 -6.33 -61.67
CA GLN A 845 30.29 -5.09 -62.37
C GLN A 845 29.18 -4.04 -62.16
N GLU A 846 27.92 -4.47 -62.04
CA GLU A 846 26.80 -3.58 -61.70
C GLU A 846 26.85 -3.14 -60.24
N ALA A 847 27.28 -4.00 -59.31
CA ALA A 847 27.51 -3.61 -57.92
C ALA A 847 28.67 -2.60 -57.79
N ALA A 848 29.72 -2.75 -58.61
CA ALA A 848 30.79 -1.76 -58.73
C ALA A 848 30.29 -0.44 -59.35
N ALA A 849 29.46 -0.52 -60.41
CA ALA A 849 28.86 0.64 -61.06
C ALA A 849 27.88 1.39 -60.14
N ALA A 850 27.16 0.69 -59.27
CA ALA A 850 26.29 1.31 -58.27
C ALA A 850 27.04 2.25 -57.33
N SER A 851 28.34 2.00 -57.10
CA SER A 851 29.19 2.85 -56.24
C SER A 851 30.04 3.87 -57.00
N SER A 852 30.36 3.62 -58.27
CA SER A 852 31.29 4.45 -59.06
C SER A 852 30.65 5.22 -60.23
N GLY A 853 29.42 4.86 -60.64
CA GLY A 853 28.72 5.42 -61.80
C GLY A 853 29.06 4.79 -63.15
N THR A 854 30.08 3.91 -63.20
CA THR A 854 30.64 3.34 -64.44
C THR A 854 30.90 1.84 -64.28
N LEU A 855 30.77 1.05 -65.35
CA LEU A 855 30.97 -0.40 -65.29
C LEU A 855 32.47 -0.76 -65.22
N LEU A 856 32.91 -1.33 -64.09
CA LEU A 856 34.31 -1.72 -63.83
C LEU A 856 34.41 -3.23 -63.58
N GLU A 857 35.49 -3.87 -64.05
CA GLU A 857 35.87 -5.24 -63.72
C GLU A 857 36.29 -5.32 -62.23
N VAL A 858 35.93 -6.39 -61.52
CA VAL A 858 36.22 -6.57 -60.09
C VAL A 858 36.77 -7.98 -59.82
N VAL A 859 37.73 -8.08 -58.89
CA VAL A 859 38.35 -9.36 -58.51
C VAL A 859 37.31 -10.27 -57.83
N THR A 860 36.99 -11.41 -58.42
CA THR A 860 36.04 -12.40 -57.87
C THR A 860 36.75 -13.57 -57.19
N GLU A 861 36.02 -14.35 -56.38
CA GLU A 861 36.54 -15.59 -55.78
C GLU A 861 36.96 -16.62 -56.83
N SER A 862 36.28 -16.66 -57.99
CA SER A 862 36.65 -17.56 -59.10
C SER A 862 37.98 -17.15 -59.74
N LEU A 863 38.20 -15.85 -59.96
CA LEU A 863 39.47 -15.31 -60.47
C LEU A 863 40.63 -15.57 -59.50
N LEU A 864 40.38 -15.41 -58.20
CA LEU A 864 41.34 -15.74 -57.14
C LEU A 864 41.66 -17.23 -57.10
N ALA A 865 40.65 -18.10 -57.23
CA ALA A 865 40.83 -19.55 -57.26
C ALA A 865 41.55 -20.01 -58.54
N GLU A 866 41.28 -19.43 -59.70
CA GLU A 866 41.98 -19.76 -60.96
C GLU A 866 43.45 -19.33 -60.93
N ALA A 867 43.76 -18.22 -60.24
CA ALA A 867 45.12 -17.69 -60.12
C ALA A 867 46.00 -18.40 -59.06
N MET A 868 45.43 -19.31 -58.25
CA MET A 868 46.16 -20.09 -57.24
C MET A 868 46.77 -21.37 -57.80
N THR A 869 48.02 -21.67 -57.40
CA THR A 869 48.67 -22.96 -57.69
C THR A 869 47.98 -24.12 -56.94
N PRO A 870 48.08 -25.38 -57.42
CA PRO A 870 47.51 -26.55 -56.75
C PRO A 870 47.95 -26.69 -55.28
N GLU A 871 49.20 -26.38 -54.98
CA GLU A 871 49.77 -26.41 -53.62
C GLU A 871 49.15 -25.32 -52.72
N GLN A 872 48.91 -24.12 -53.26
CA GLN A 872 48.25 -23.03 -52.53
C GLN A 872 46.79 -23.36 -52.25
N LYS A 873 46.06 -23.95 -53.21
CA LYS A 873 44.67 -24.40 -53.02
C LYS A 873 44.56 -25.39 -51.88
N LYS A 874 45.37 -26.44 -51.89
CA LYS A 874 45.37 -27.50 -50.87
C LYS A 874 45.74 -26.97 -49.48
N ALA A 875 46.64 -25.98 -49.40
CA ALA A 875 47.01 -25.33 -48.14
C ALA A 875 45.89 -24.45 -47.58
N VAL A 876 45.20 -23.69 -48.44
CA VAL A 876 44.06 -22.84 -48.04
C VAL A 876 42.86 -23.69 -47.63
N GLU A 877 42.54 -24.77 -48.36
CA GLU A 877 41.46 -25.70 -48.01
C GLU A 877 41.69 -26.36 -46.65
N ARG A 878 42.93 -26.76 -46.36
CA ARG A 878 43.28 -27.33 -45.05
C ARG A 878 43.07 -26.32 -43.92
N LEU A 879 43.55 -25.09 -44.09
CA LEU A 879 43.37 -24.03 -43.09
C LEU A 879 41.90 -23.64 -42.92
N ASP A 880 41.12 -23.62 -44.00
CA ASP A 880 39.67 -23.35 -43.97
C ASP A 880 38.92 -24.46 -43.21
N GLY A 881 39.32 -25.73 -43.38
CA GLY A 881 38.78 -26.85 -42.61
C GLY A 881 39.09 -26.76 -41.11
N GLU A 882 40.35 -26.43 -40.75
CA GLU A 882 40.77 -26.27 -39.35
C GLU A 882 40.09 -25.05 -38.68
N ILE A 883 39.93 -23.94 -39.40
CA ILE A 883 39.19 -22.75 -38.94
C ILE A 883 37.73 -23.09 -38.67
N THR A 884 37.07 -23.79 -39.60
CA THR A 884 35.65 -24.16 -39.47
C THR A 884 35.41 -25.04 -38.24
N LEU A 885 36.28 -26.01 -38.00
CA LEU A 885 36.17 -26.90 -36.84
C LEU A 885 36.37 -26.14 -35.51
N LEU A 886 37.33 -25.21 -35.46
CA LEU A 886 37.58 -24.37 -34.29
C LEU A 886 36.45 -23.38 -34.02
N GLU A 887 35.82 -22.82 -35.06
CA GLU A 887 34.66 -21.94 -34.93
C GLU A 887 33.44 -22.68 -34.39
N GLN A 888 33.20 -23.91 -34.85
CA GLN A 888 32.16 -24.78 -34.29
C GLN A 888 32.40 -25.05 -32.80
N ARG A 889 33.64 -25.44 -32.43
CA ARG A 889 33.97 -25.71 -31.03
C ARG A 889 33.86 -24.46 -30.16
N LEU A 890 34.26 -23.29 -30.67
CA LEU A 890 34.13 -22.03 -29.94
C LEU A 890 32.66 -21.69 -29.68
N ALA A 891 31.78 -21.89 -30.67
CA ALA A 891 30.35 -21.67 -30.51
C ALA A 891 29.71 -22.62 -29.48
N GLU A 892 30.13 -23.89 -29.44
CA GLU A 892 29.71 -24.85 -28.40
C GLU A 892 30.14 -24.41 -27.01
N VAL A 893 31.41 -24.02 -26.84
CA VAL A 893 31.95 -23.56 -25.55
C VAL A 893 31.24 -22.27 -25.10
N ASP A 894 30.93 -21.35 -26.02
CA ASP A 894 30.17 -20.14 -25.72
C ASP A 894 28.75 -20.46 -25.22
N GLN A 895 28.08 -21.42 -25.86
CA GLN A 895 26.77 -21.89 -25.43
C GLN A 895 26.82 -22.62 -24.08
N GLU A 896 27.88 -23.39 -23.81
CA GLU A 896 28.12 -24.03 -22.51
C GLU A 896 28.40 -23.03 -21.39
N ILE A 897 29.16 -21.96 -21.66
CA ILE A 897 29.39 -20.87 -20.71
C ILE A 897 28.07 -20.18 -20.37
N GLU A 898 27.28 -19.83 -21.38
CA GLU A 898 26.02 -19.11 -21.17
C GLU A 898 25.00 -19.97 -20.44
N SER A 899 24.83 -21.23 -20.84
CA SER A 899 23.97 -22.18 -20.12
C SER A 899 24.45 -22.47 -18.70
N THR A 900 25.76 -22.50 -18.44
CA THR A 900 26.31 -22.68 -17.08
C THR A 900 26.07 -21.43 -16.21
N ARG A 901 26.18 -20.23 -16.78
CA ARG A 901 25.81 -18.97 -16.11
C ARG A 901 24.32 -18.90 -15.83
N GLU A 902 23.49 -19.25 -16.80
CA GLU A 902 22.05 -19.37 -16.62
C GLU A 902 21.71 -20.39 -15.55
N ALA A 903 22.34 -21.58 -15.55
CA ALA A 903 22.16 -22.62 -14.55
C ALA A 903 22.56 -22.18 -13.13
N LEU A 904 23.66 -21.43 -12.98
CA LEU A 904 24.04 -20.79 -11.71
C LEU A 904 23.01 -19.73 -11.26
N ASN A 905 22.30 -19.13 -12.21
CA ASN A 905 21.22 -18.17 -12.01
C ASN A 905 19.81 -18.82 -11.94
N VAL A 906 19.68 -20.15 -12.07
CA VAL A 906 18.41 -20.88 -11.87
C VAL A 906 18.06 -20.81 -10.38
N GLY A 907 17.36 -19.73 -10.03
CA GLY A 907 17.02 -19.39 -8.66
C GLY A 907 16.85 -17.89 -8.38
N GLY A 908 17.10 -16.99 -9.34
CA GLY A 908 16.85 -15.54 -9.27
C GLY A 908 18.11 -14.65 -9.34
N ASP A 909 17.89 -13.33 -9.34
CA ASP A 909 18.91 -12.26 -9.34
C ASP A 909 20.05 -12.52 -8.33
N PRO A 910 21.34 -12.50 -8.70
CA PRO A 910 22.44 -12.85 -7.78
C PRO A 910 22.55 -11.86 -6.60
N TYR A 911 22.14 -10.61 -6.80
CA TYR A 911 21.96 -9.63 -5.73
C TYR A 911 20.83 -9.98 -4.77
N PHE A 912 19.76 -10.60 -5.25
CA PHE A 912 18.71 -11.13 -4.38
C PHE A 912 19.25 -12.24 -3.48
N LYS A 913 20.13 -13.12 -3.99
CA LYS A 913 20.75 -14.18 -3.18
C LYS A 913 21.65 -13.63 -2.09
N ILE A 914 22.44 -12.59 -2.39
CA ILE A 914 23.24 -11.86 -1.39
C ILE A 914 22.33 -11.22 -0.34
N ALA A 915 21.32 -10.45 -0.77
CA ALA A 915 20.36 -9.83 0.15
C ALA A 915 19.65 -10.86 1.04
N HIS A 916 19.23 -11.99 0.45
CA HIS A 916 18.56 -13.07 1.14
C HIS A 916 19.48 -13.82 2.12
N ALA A 917 20.76 -14.02 1.77
CA ALA A 917 21.75 -14.61 2.66
C ALA A 917 22.02 -13.71 3.87
N ILE A 918 22.14 -12.40 3.65
CA ILE A 918 22.29 -11.42 4.73
C ILE A 918 21.06 -11.42 5.64
N LEU A 919 19.85 -11.47 5.07
CA LEU A 919 18.62 -11.57 5.85
C LEU A 919 18.47 -12.90 6.64
N ASN A 920 19.23 -13.92 6.27
CA ASN A 920 19.25 -15.23 6.95
C ASN A 920 20.44 -15.37 7.91
N SER A 921 21.25 -14.33 8.09
CA SER A 921 22.43 -14.42 8.95
C SER A 921 22.06 -14.40 10.43
N LYS A 922 22.93 -14.99 11.26
CA LYS A 922 22.84 -14.79 12.72
C LYS A 922 23.13 -13.35 13.11
N GLU A 923 23.96 -12.64 12.36
CA GLU A 923 24.32 -11.27 12.70
C GLU A 923 23.12 -10.33 12.66
N LEU A 924 22.20 -10.52 11.70
CA LEU A 924 20.99 -9.71 11.54
C LEU A 924 20.13 -9.68 12.81
N ILE A 925 20.11 -10.78 13.55
CA ILE A 925 19.22 -10.94 14.71
C ILE A 925 19.94 -10.66 16.04
N TYR A 926 21.15 -10.12 16.04
CA TYR A 926 21.89 -9.77 17.26
C TYR A 926 22.36 -8.31 17.24
N VAL A 927 22.50 -7.72 18.43
CA VAL A 927 23.23 -6.47 18.67
C VAL A 927 24.59 -6.86 19.23
N TYR A 928 25.66 -6.38 18.60
CA TYR A 928 27.06 -6.63 18.97
C TYR A 928 27.76 -5.41 19.54
#